data_AF-A0A9D5GII6-F1
#
_entry.id   AF-A0A9D5GII6-F1
#
_cell.length_a   1.000
_cell.length_b   1.000
_cell.length_c   1.000
_cell.angle_alpha   90.00
_cell.angle_beta   90.00
_cell.angle_gamma   90.00
#
_symmetry.space_group_name_H-M   'P 1'
#
loop_
_entity.id
_entity.type
_entity.pdbx_description
1 polymer ?
#
loop_
_entity_poly.entity_id
_entity_poly.type
_entity_poly.pdbx_seq_one_letter_code
_entity_poly.pdbx_strand_id
1 'polypeptide(L)'
;MKQLVVHYDRMLARAFVGLPVLQRRFALSIAGLLLLIATAPTCASAQSDDGLITITVSEGKSKTPLALARVLLNGPVMTSELTRADGEVVFRDAPAGTYTARVGKAGYQQVTTAPFEVVSSRAVAVTVQLAPTSDVKTLGTVVVKSSATVSINAVTADSAIRKLSPTLSEALGKLAGVSVASDSPANDASQTISLEGHDPSQTQLMLDGIPLNSPGIAGDLRSFDSDLFGGASVSFNPVPGALGGSVNYRTIEPTSTWQTSFTTRVGNLGSASTILAEQGRLHGLGVAYLHAIRGSNDLLDGQAFADTSGLAYVHNGANQTDGDLLKLRARLGQAHSLSATLISSNGYNDAICTVDTGPLPCGYGPGNSNYRRFTLGALSDSALVGMTSVQLSLFGTQSRFDRDLLDRYVDGIGAPFASQTTATTHGVSFGLQLPSRERHTISLQATTSASSTRSAGLIPSATLYAGGEASSSYASLSVADSVRSNDQLTLGDHIGLARSNGKSASLLAGLSAAWSPRPQDSFGGTIDVGSNGGGGRRVGTLSDPVSLQFNCGGEVAFGSGPGDQAGSQTSLSERATWQHRLGRIGQISASLYRQVQHDTLLNALVNASALPGGYFPPNYFQTVQQIYQSSGGCGQPAAPFGPANVYLNVPIAGVKMVYQGLQVSGTFNITRNLAAQPFYNVQVVEPFADDGRLANPYSPVISGSQIPGVPLRQAGMTLDYRAPHSPVEWLADSQYVSGNNRQNLPGYVAADLGAAVDFAHGTLTVAESNIFNKDAYAFASSSYSAGLPTRGDGMLSTIARPLSPRQITFTYTVKVGGPVARGWDASARPGVDSSFSGGGGPRSFMAALAPYPASQPAAPFAVDSTKPGCTPDAARAAAPTLAAMKAYAEKVEASKNAAGYPKTPPGPVPGIPSFSVSYHPSQNTYALTFSPLTMSGLRGFVACAPVHVGRLEQAQAMHLYVPQSSSFFRAPLAYTPAVGLYIVRQPPVAGQEQFRVYRLPTTAPAKPLQILASDRCTSELRPVAAQLLASLGRYLSSQTNAFPAPQPAGWIVVPHSAIKGRWWELQPQAPQGLPALISCARVSAGSPADIEAAGFGAAGLPSLNFTPPLGLYMMRQGGGDRQPSTRPI
;
A
#
# COMPACT_ATOMS: atom_id res chain seq x y z
N MET A 1 -22.48 3.85 48.69
CA MET A 1 -21.34 3.83 47.74
C MET A 1 -20.54 2.51 47.74
N LYS A 2 -20.07 1.97 48.87
CA LYS A 2 -19.31 0.69 48.89
C LYS A 2 -20.08 -0.54 48.35
N GLN A 3 -21.41 -0.60 48.50
CA GLN A 3 -22.22 -1.68 47.91
C GLN A 3 -22.49 -1.50 46.41
N LEU A 4 -22.39 -0.28 45.87
CA LEU A 4 -22.57 -0.03 44.43
C LEU A 4 -21.34 -0.48 43.62
N VAL A 5 -20.13 -0.35 44.21
CA VAL A 5 -18.85 -0.78 43.60
C VAL A 5 -18.76 -2.31 43.53
N VAL A 6 -19.22 -3.02 44.56
CA VAL A 6 -19.22 -4.50 44.58
C VAL A 6 -20.24 -5.10 43.59
N HIS A 7 -21.30 -4.38 43.26
CA HIS A 7 -22.27 -4.80 42.23
C HIS A 7 -21.73 -4.54 40.80
N TYR A 8 -20.97 -3.46 40.60
CA TYR A 8 -20.34 -3.13 39.31
C TYR A 8 -19.19 -4.08 38.95
N ASP A 9 -18.35 -4.46 39.92
CA ASP A 9 -17.24 -5.41 39.72
C ASP A 9 -17.74 -6.83 39.37
N ARG A 10 -18.88 -7.25 39.93
CA ARG A 10 -19.50 -8.56 39.62
C ARG A 10 -20.18 -8.57 38.25
N MET A 11 -20.64 -7.42 37.74
CA MET A 11 -21.16 -7.28 36.38
C MET A 11 -20.03 -7.31 35.34
N LEU A 12 -18.93 -6.59 35.58
CA LEU A 12 -17.76 -6.60 34.70
C LEU A 12 -17.10 -7.98 34.64
N ALA A 13 -16.93 -8.65 35.78
CA ALA A 13 -16.35 -9.99 35.83
C ALA A 13 -17.18 -11.06 35.07
N ARG A 14 -18.51 -10.90 34.99
CA ARG A 14 -19.39 -11.81 34.22
C ARG A 14 -19.38 -11.52 32.72
N ALA A 15 -19.20 -10.25 32.31
CA ALA A 15 -19.05 -9.88 30.91
C ALA A 15 -17.75 -10.43 30.27
N PHE A 16 -16.68 -10.59 31.07
CA PHE A 16 -15.41 -11.13 30.58
C PHE A 16 -15.36 -12.65 30.38
N VAL A 17 -16.37 -13.43 30.83
CA VAL A 17 -16.33 -14.91 30.77
C VAL A 17 -16.80 -15.50 29.43
N GLY A 18 -17.47 -14.72 28.59
CA GLY A 18 -17.96 -15.17 27.27
C GLY A 18 -17.14 -14.75 26.04
N LEU A 19 -16.04 -13.98 26.19
CA LEU A 19 -15.30 -13.43 25.06
C LEU A 19 -14.23 -14.42 24.53
N PRO A 20 -14.03 -14.54 23.19
CA PRO A 20 -12.97 -15.36 22.59
C PRO A 20 -11.57 -14.93 23.04
N VAL A 21 -10.62 -15.87 23.01
CA VAL A 21 -9.29 -15.79 23.64
C VAL A 21 -8.46 -14.57 23.20
N LEU A 22 -8.66 -14.04 21.98
CA LEU A 22 -7.98 -12.84 21.49
C LEU A 22 -8.42 -11.54 22.21
N GLN A 23 -9.71 -11.40 22.54
CA GLN A 23 -10.26 -10.19 23.17
C GLN A 23 -9.88 -10.06 24.65
N ARG A 24 -9.69 -11.18 25.36
CA ARG A 24 -9.22 -11.20 26.76
C ARG A 24 -7.77 -10.74 26.92
N ARG A 25 -6.92 -11.08 25.95
CA ARG A 25 -5.51 -10.66 25.95
C ARG A 25 -5.38 -9.15 25.68
N PHE A 26 -6.27 -8.60 24.87
CA PHE A 26 -6.29 -7.19 24.50
C PHE A 26 -6.67 -6.26 25.68
N ALA A 27 -7.67 -6.64 26.49
CA ALA A 27 -8.10 -5.85 27.66
C ALA A 27 -7.03 -5.75 28.77
N LEU A 28 -6.23 -6.79 28.96
CA LEU A 28 -5.16 -6.82 29.97
C LEU A 28 -3.94 -5.97 29.56
N SER A 29 -3.64 -5.87 28.26
CA SER A 29 -2.57 -5.01 27.75
C SER A 29 -2.89 -3.52 27.91
N ILE A 30 -4.14 -3.12 27.77
CA ILE A 30 -4.60 -1.73 27.96
C ILE A 30 -4.47 -1.30 29.42
N ALA A 31 -4.83 -2.17 30.38
CA ALA A 31 -4.69 -1.89 31.81
C ALA A 31 -3.21 -1.77 32.25
N GLY A 32 -2.31 -2.55 31.66
CA GLY A 32 -0.87 -2.48 31.92
C GLY A 32 -0.22 -1.18 31.40
N LEU A 33 -0.68 -0.68 30.25
CA LEU A 33 -0.17 0.55 29.64
C LEU A 33 -0.61 1.80 30.42
N LEU A 34 -1.83 1.81 30.97
CA LEU A 34 -2.37 2.92 31.77
C LEU A 34 -1.63 3.13 33.11
N LEU A 35 -1.05 2.07 33.70
CA LEU A 35 -0.34 2.18 34.99
C LEU A 35 1.08 2.75 34.85
N LEU A 36 1.69 2.68 33.67
CA LEU A 36 3.04 3.17 33.38
C LEU A 36 3.11 4.68 33.07
N ILE A 37 1.97 5.33 32.83
CA ILE A 37 1.88 6.73 32.40
C ILE A 37 1.83 7.71 33.59
N ALA A 38 1.66 7.23 34.82
CA ALA A 38 1.42 8.07 36.00
C ALA A 38 2.66 8.72 36.64
N THR A 39 3.89 8.57 36.11
CA THR A 39 5.11 9.00 36.84
C THR A 39 6.17 9.82 36.07
N ALA A 40 5.87 10.43 34.92
CA ALA A 40 6.87 11.22 34.19
C ALA A 40 6.59 12.75 34.19
N PRO A 41 7.60 13.62 34.46
CA PRO A 41 7.44 15.07 34.43
C PRO A 41 7.51 15.68 33.00
N THR A 42 6.83 16.83 32.89
CA THR A 42 6.60 17.78 31.78
C THR A 42 7.87 18.40 31.17
N CYS A 43 7.95 19.04 30.00
CA CYS A 43 7.10 19.29 28.81
C CYS A 43 8.02 19.92 27.73
N ALA A 44 7.75 19.67 26.44
CA ALA A 44 8.13 20.56 25.33
C ALA A 44 7.17 20.31 24.14
N SER A 45 6.71 21.38 23.50
CA SER A 45 5.59 21.41 22.54
C SER A 45 5.99 21.08 21.09
N ALA A 46 5.16 20.28 20.40
CA ALA A 46 5.27 19.94 18.97
C ALA A 46 4.44 20.90 18.07
N GLN A 47 4.90 21.08 16.82
CA GLN A 47 4.36 21.98 15.77
C GLN A 47 4.11 21.17 14.47
N SER A 48 3.33 21.73 13.51
CA SER A 48 2.66 21.19 12.28
C SER A 48 3.45 20.97 10.95
N ASP A 49 3.53 19.79 10.34
CA ASP A 49 4.43 19.38 9.21
C ASP A 49 4.68 20.22 7.90
N ASP A 50 4.17 21.45 7.66
CA ASP A 50 4.54 22.25 6.46
C ASP A 50 5.63 23.30 6.76
N GLY A 51 6.73 23.26 5.98
CA GLY A 51 7.84 24.20 6.09
C GLY A 51 7.63 25.46 5.25
N LEU A 52 7.84 26.63 5.84
CA LEU A 52 7.83 27.92 5.13
C LEU A 52 9.28 28.36 4.89
N ILE A 53 9.71 28.54 3.65
CA ILE A 53 11.06 29.05 3.39
C ILE A 53 10.96 30.52 3.01
N THR A 54 11.47 31.39 3.86
CA THR A 54 11.60 32.82 3.57
C THR A 54 13.04 33.10 3.18
N ILE A 55 13.28 33.66 2.01
CA ILE A 55 14.61 34.06 1.57
C ILE A 55 14.64 35.57 1.38
N THR A 56 15.49 36.26 2.12
CA THR A 56 15.68 37.71 2.02
C THR A 56 16.99 38.00 1.32
N VAL A 57 16.94 38.76 0.23
CA VAL A 57 18.07 39.12 -0.60
C VAL A 57 18.38 40.61 -0.48
N SER A 58 19.62 40.93 -0.12
CA SER A 58 20.09 42.31 0.01
C SER A 58 21.47 42.51 -0.60
N GLU A 59 21.84 43.76 -0.85
CA GLU A 59 23.20 44.08 -1.28
C GLU A 59 24.19 43.97 -0.11
N GLY A 60 25.35 43.37 -0.35
CA GLY A 60 26.35 43.09 0.68
C GLY A 60 26.87 44.31 1.45
N LYS A 61 27.07 45.46 0.76
CA LYS A 61 27.60 46.70 1.37
C LYS A 61 26.50 47.57 1.98
N SER A 62 25.55 48.02 1.16
CA SER A 62 24.51 48.97 1.60
C SER A 62 23.41 48.33 2.45
N LYS A 63 23.31 46.99 2.46
CA LYS A 63 22.20 46.23 3.04
C LYS A 63 20.83 46.58 2.44
N THR A 64 20.78 47.30 1.31
CA THR A 64 19.51 47.61 0.65
C THR A 64 18.89 46.32 0.12
N PRO A 65 17.57 46.12 0.30
CA PRO A 65 16.89 44.97 -0.27
C PRO A 65 16.99 44.97 -1.80
N LEU A 66 17.21 43.80 -2.38
CA LEU A 66 17.33 43.64 -3.83
C LEU A 66 16.05 43.03 -4.38
N ALA A 67 15.21 43.87 -4.99
CA ALA A 67 14.02 43.44 -5.71
C ALA A 67 14.38 42.73 -7.03
N LEU A 68 13.52 41.84 -7.51
CA LEU A 68 13.70 41.08 -8.75
C LEU A 68 15.01 40.26 -8.78
N ALA A 69 15.57 39.94 -7.61
CA ALA A 69 16.60 38.91 -7.50
C ALA A 69 15.91 37.55 -7.64
N ARG A 70 16.45 36.70 -8.50
CA ARG A 70 15.91 35.36 -8.71
C ARG A 70 16.46 34.42 -7.66
N VAL A 71 15.57 33.71 -7.00
CA VAL A 71 15.88 32.70 -6.01
C VAL A 71 15.38 31.37 -6.53
N LEU A 72 16.31 30.48 -6.83
CA LEU A 72 16.03 29.12 -7.25
C LEU A 72 16.29 28.19 -6.07
N LEU A 73 15.27 27.45 -5.67
CA LEU A 73 15.29 26.51 -4.58
C LEU A 73 15.47 25.09 -5.13
N ASN A 74 16.45 24.36 -4.61
CA ASN A 74 16.78 23.00 -5.00
C ASN A 74 16.76 22.07 -3.78
N GLY A 75 15.80 21.15 -3.75
CA GLY A 75 15.64 20.14 -2.70
C GLY A 75 14.75 18.97 -3.15
N PRO A 76 13.87 18.43 -2.30
CA PRO A 76 12.80 17.52 -2.70
C PRO A 76 11.98 18.03 -3.89
N VAL A 77 11.72 19.33 -3.92
CA VAL A 77 11.12 20.03 -5.05
C VAL A 77 12.10 21.08 -5.60
N MET A 78 12.03 21.26 -6.92
CA MET A 78 12.71 22.35 -7.62
C MET A 78 11.70 23.45 -7.89
N THR A 79 11.97 24.67 -7.42
CA THR A 79 11.10 25.82 -7.69
C THR A 79 11.92 27.10 -7.80
N SER A 80 11.39 28.13 -8.45
CA SER A 80 12.08 29.41 -8.63
C SER A 80 11.09 30.54 -8.46
N GLU A 81 11.49 31.60 -7.78
CA GLU A 81 10.66 32.76 -7.51
C GLU A 81 11.52 34.03 -7.52
N LEU A 82 10.91 35.20 -7.73
CA LEU A 82 11.59 36.50 -7.75
C LEU A 82 11.34 37.24 -6.43
N THR A 83 12.35 37.91 -5.88
CA THR A 83 12.15 38.78 -4.71
C THR A 83 11.26 39.97 -5.02
N ARG A 84 10.47 40.43 -4.04
CA ARG A 84 9.64 41.64 -4.17
C ARG A 84 10.45 42.91 -3.90
N ALA A 85 9.80 44.08 -3.93
CA ALA A 85 10.41 45.36 -3.56
C ALA A 85 11.18 45.35 -2.21
N ASP A 86 10.74 44.54 -1.25
CA ASP A 86 11.37 44.34 0.06
C ASP A 86 12.56 43.37 0.06
N GLY A 87 12.93 42.82 -1.09
CA GLY A 87 14.00 41.83 -1.24
C GLY A 87 13.62 40.44 -0.74
N GLU A 88 12.36 40.19 -0.35
CA GLU A 88 11.92 38.92 0.21
C GLU A 88 11.26 38.04 -0.85
N VAL A 89 11.45 36.73 -0.70
CA VAL A 89 10.68 35.70 -1.40
C VAL A 89 10.24 34.62 -0.41
N VAL A 90 9.06 34.06 -0.63
CA VAL A 90 8.45 33.11 0.31
C VAL A 90 7.96 31.88 -0.46
N PHE A 91 8.59 30.74 -0.20
CA PHE A 91 8.13 29.43 -0.67
C PHE A 91 7.21 28.84 0.40
N ARG A 92 5.94 28.67 0.03
CA ARG A 92 4.93 28.03 0.87
C ARG A 92 4.91 26.55 0.55
N ASP A 93 4.60 25.74 1.56
CA ASP A 93 4.40 24.29 1.42
C ASP A 93 5.66 23.55 0.93
N ALA A 94 6.84 23.99 1.38
CA ALA A 94 8.09 23.31 1.04
C ALA A 94 8.15 21.97 1.80
N PRO A 95 8.19 20.81 1.10
CA PRO A 95 8.29 19.51 1.75
C PRO A 95 9.48 19.42 2.70
N ALA A 96 9.35 18.66 3.77
CA ALA A 96 10.49 18.36 4.63
C ALA A 96 11.64 17.74 3.81
N GLY A 97 12.86 18.19 4.06
CA GLY A 97 14.04 17.73 3.35
C GLY A 97 15.17 18.77 3.34
N THR A 98 16.26 18.42 2.67
CA THR A 98 17.42 19.31 2.58
C THR A 98 17.38 20.13 1.29
N TYR A 99 17.37 21.46 1.44
CA TYR A 99 17.37 22.42 0.35
C TYR A 99 18.70 23.16 0.21
N THR A 100 18.91 23.74 -0.97
CA THR A 100 19.89 24.77 -1.26
C THR A 100 19.18 25.86 -2.04
N ALA A 101 19.56 27.12 -1.84
CA ALA A 101 19.04 28.24 -2.62
C ALA A 101 20.15 28.83 -3.48
N ARG A 102 19.92 28.98 -4.77
CA ARG A 102 20.77 29.71 -5.69
C ARG A 102 20.13 31.05 -6.01
N VAL A 103 20.82 32.14 -5.66
CA VAL A 103 20.33 33.49 -5.82
C VAL A 103 21.15 34.23 -6.87
N GLY A 104 20.48 34.89 -7.81
CA GLY A 104 21.12 35.65 -8.88
C GLY A 104 20.32 36.88 -9.28
N LYS A 105 21.02 37.99 -9.58
CA LYS A 105 20.44 39.23 -10.11
C LYS A 105 21.41 39.81 -11.15
N ALA A 106 20.90 40.42 -12.22
CA ALA A 106 21.74 41.08 -13.20
C ALA A 106 22.58 42.18 -12.54
N GLY A 107 23.87 42.26 -12.86
CA GLY A 107 24.82 43.19 -12.23
C GLY A 107 25.37 42.74 -10.86
N TYR A 108 25.00 41.54 -10.39
CA TYR A 108 25.47 40.96 -9.12
C TYR A 108 26.11 39.58 -9.33
N GLN A 109 27.02 39.19 -8.44
CA GLN A 109 27.56 37.83 -8.41
C GLN A 109 26.49 36.84 -7.90
N GLN A 110 26.39 35.67 -8.55
CA GLN A 110 25.48 34.62 -8.09
C GLN A 110 26.01 33.95 -6.83
N VAL A 111 25.11 33.62 -5.90
CA VAL A 111 25.44 32.95 -4.64
C VAL A 111 24.59 31.70 -4.49
N THR A 112 25.23 30.57 -4.18
CA THR A 112 24.55 29.35 -3.75
C THR A 112 24.73 29.20 -2.23
N THR A 113 23.63 29.03 -1.50
CA THR A 113 23.67 28.85 -0.05
C THR A 113 24.24 27.49 0.31
N ALA A 114 24.75 27.38 1.54
CA ALA A 114 24.95 26.06 2.14
C ALA A 114 23.62 25.30 2.20
N PRO A 115 23.65 23.94 2.22
CA PRO A 115 22.45 23.16 2.43
C PRO A 115 21.80 23.49 3.76
N PHE A 116 20.49 23.64 3.78
CA PHE A 116 19.71 23.83 5.00
C PHE A 116 18.56 22.83 5.03
N GLU A 117 18.23 22.37 6.22
CA GLU A 117 17.16 21.40 6.43
C GLU A 117 15.86 22.13 6.74
N VAL A 118 14.85 21.86 5.93
CA VAL A 118 13.47 22.18 6.26
C VAL A 118 12.94 20.95 6.96
N VAL A 119 12.75 21.09 8.26
CA VAL A 119 11.91 20.17 9.01
C VAL A 119 10.51 20.73 8.91
N SER A 120 9.55 19.83 8.79
CA SER A 120 8.16 20.05 9.16
C SER A 120 7.91 21.18 10.14
N SER A 121 6.90 22.02 9.86
CA SER A 121 6.43 23.10 10.74
C SER A 121 7.34 24.26 10.99
N ARG A 122 8.58 24.17 10.51
CA ARG A 122 9.59 25.15 10.80
C ARG A 122 9.68 26.08 9.61
N ALA A 123 9.42 27.37 9.85
CA ALA A 123 9.84 28.34 8.87
C ALA A 123 11.36 28.50 8.95
N VAL A 124 12.00 28.39 7.79
CA VAL A 124 13.42 28.57 7.59
C VAL A 124 13.60 29.91 6.91
N ALA A 125 14.17 30.86 7.64
CA ALA A 125 14.56 32.14 7.08
C ALA A 125 16.04 32.10 6.67
N VAL A 126 16.31 32.47 5.42
CA VAL A 126 17.64 32.46 4.81
C VAL A 126 17.95 33.85 4.30
N THR A 127 19.00 34.47 4.82
CA THR A 127 19.45 35.77 4.33
C THR A 127 20.60 35.57 3.36
N VAL A 128 20.46 36.10 2.15
CA VAL A 128 21.48 36.05 1.11
C VAL A 128 21.90 37.46 0.76
N GLN A 129 23.20 37.72 0.87
CA GLN A 129 23.76 38.99 0.42
C GLN A 129 24.42 38.77 -0.93
N LEU A 130 24.17 39.68 -1.88
CA LEU A 130 24.82 39.68 -3.18
C LEU A 130 25.82 40.84 -3.27
N ALA A 131 27.02 40.57 -3.77
CA ALA A 131 27.98 41.61 -4.14
C ALA A 131 27.78 42.02 -5.60
N PRO A 132 27.88 43.32 -5.95
CA PRO A 132 27.98 43.76 -7.33
C PRO A 132 29.11 43.01 -8.05
N THR A 133 28.98 42.76 -9.35
CA THR A 133 29.95 41.93 -10.08
C THR A 133 31.39 42.50 -10.06
N SER A 134 31.57 43.76 -9.65
CA SER A 134 32.84 44.46 -9.48
C SER A 134 33.53 44.27 -8.11
N ASP A 135 32.90 43.68 -7.10
CA ASP A 135 33.46 43.53 -5.75
C ASP A 135 33.47 42.06 -5.29
N VAL A 136 34.66 41.53 -4.95
CA VAL A 136 34.83 40.13 -4.53
C VAL A 136 34.81 40.00 -3.00
N LYS A 137 33.65 39.63 -2.44
CA LYS A 137 33.46 38.70 -1.30
C LYS A 137 32.03 38.80 -0.76
N THR A 138 31.37 37.68 -0.49
CA THR A 138 30.18 37.64 0.36
C THR A 138 30.12 36.39 1.23
N LEU A 139 29.86 36.58 2.52
CA LEU A 139 29.53 35.56 3.53
C LEU A 139 28.03 35.64 3.81
N GLY A 140 27.32 34.51 3.72
CA GLY A 140 25.90 34.40 4.06
C GLY A 140 25.72 33.93 5.50
N THR A 141 24.85 34.59 6.26
CA THR A 141 24.43 34.19 7.62
C THR A 141 22.95 33.79 7.59
N VAL A 142 22.64 32.59 8.09
CA VAL A 142 21.28 32.04 8.15
C VAL A 142 20.69 32.32 9.54
N VAL A 143 19.49 32.92 9.61
CA VAL A 143 18.76 33.14 10.86
C VAL A 143 17.35 32.57 10.70
N VAL A 144 17.03 31.51 11.46
CA VAL A 144 15.75 30.77 11.37
C VAL A 144 14.70 31.40 12.29
N LYS A 145 13.53 31.78 11.76
CA LYS A 145 12.32 32.16 12.54
C LYS A 145 11.12 31.42 11.95
N SER A 146 10.25 30.84 12.80
CA SER A 146 9.15 29.94 12.42
C SER A 146 7.77 30.63 12.30
N SER A 147 6.99 30.27 11.26
CA SER A 147 5.52 30.36 11.17
C SER A 147 5.01 29.40 10.10
N ALA A 148 4.12 28.47 10.44
CA ALA A 148 3.54 27.50 9.49
C ALA A 148 2.32 28.09 8.75
N THR A 149 2.14 27.75 7.48
CA THR A 149 0.90 27.94 6.71
C THR A 149 0.47 26.57 6.22
N VAL A 150 -0.81 26.22 6.37
CA VAL A 150 -1.38 24.92 5.96
C VAL A 150 -1.89 25.03 4.52
N SER A 151 -1.45 24.13 3.65
CA SER A 151 -2.04 23.98 2.31
C SER A 151 -3.41 23.29 2.40
N ILE A 152 -4.44 23.92 1.85
CA ILE A 152 -5.83 23.42 1.87
C ILE A 152 -6.09 22.24 0.91
N ASN A 153 -5.18 22.00 -0.03
CA ASN A 153 -5.29 20.95 -1.04
C ASN A 153 -4.21 19.87 -0.88
N ALA A 154 -3.57 19.80 0.29
CA ALA A 154 -2.56 18.79 0.60
C ALA A 154 -2.90 18.09 1.91
N VAL A 155 -2.55 16.81 1.96
CA VAL A 155 -2.65 15.98 3.16
C VAL A 155 -1.24 15.49 3.49
N THR A 156 -0.78 15.83 4.69
CA THR A 156 0.51 15.43 5.24
C THR A 156 0.31 14.55 6.47
N ALA A 157 1.39 13.92 6.97
CA ALA A 157 1.33 13.06 8.16
C ALA A 157 0.72 13.75 9.39
N ASP A 158 0.95 15.05 9.58
CA ASP A 158 0.41 15.81 10.71
C ASP A 158 -0.98 16.42 10.48
N SER A 159 -1.55 16.33 9.28
CA SER A 159 -2.88 16.90 9.02
C SER A 159 -3.92 16.31 9.97
N ALA A 160 -4.79 17.13 10.56
CA ALA A 160 -5.86 16.68 11.47
C ALA A 160 -6.72 15.56 10.84
N ILE A 161 -7.11 15.74 9.58
CA ILE A 161 -7.81 14.72 8.80
C ILE A 161 -6.98 13.44 8.57
N ARG A 162 -5.65 13.51 8.49
CA ARG A 162 -4.77 12.33 8.36
C ARG A 162 -4.70 11.54 9.67
N LYS A 163 -4.62 12.22 10.81
CA LYS A 163 -4.63 11.59 12.15
C LYS A 163 -5.95 10.88 12.45
N LEU A 164 -7.07 11.38 11.91
CA LEU A 164 -8.39 10.77 12.03
C LEU A 164 -8.65 9.63 11.02
N SER A 165 -7.86 9.53 9.95
CA SER A 165 -8.15 8.61 8.84
C SER A 165 -7.21 7.39 8.85
N PRO A 166 -7.75 6.16 8.80
CA PRO A 166 -6.97 4.92 8.64
C PRO A 166 -5.97 4.90 7.48
N THR A 167 -6.28 5.55 6.35
CA THR A 167 -5.45 5.55 5.13
C THR A 167 -5.31 6.94 4.52
N LEU A 168 -4.30 7.13 3.67
CA LEU A 168 -4.08 8.42 3.01
C LEU A 168 -5.17 8.70 1.98
N SER A 169 -5.63 7.66 1.30
CA SER A 169 -6.74 7.72 0.34
C SER A 169 -8.04 8.16 1.01
N GLU A 170 -8.33 7.68 2.21
CA GLU A 170 -9.49 8.14 2.97
C GLU A 170 -9.36 9.61 3.38
N ALA A 171 -8.19 10.02 3.87
CA ALA A 171 -7.94 11.42 4.20
C ALA A 171 -8.09 12.36 2.98
N LEU A 172 -7.69 11.91 1.78
CA LEU A 172 -7.92 12.64 0.53
C LEU A 172 -9.41 12.78 0.21
N GLY A 173 -10.21 11.75 0.48
CA GLY A 173 -11.67 11.78 0.32
C GLY A 173 -12.39 12.78 1.23
N LYS A 174 -11.68 13.33 2.23
CA LYS A 174 -12.17 14.38 3.14
C LYS A 174 -11.93 15.81 2.61
N LEU A 175 -11.20 15.96 1.50
CA LEU A 175 -10.96 17.25 0.86
C LEU A 175 -12.16 17.69 0.01
N ALA A 176 -12.36 19.01 -0.08
CA ALA A 176 -13.41 19.59 -0.93
C ALA A 176 -13.20 19.20 -2.40
N GLY A 177 -14.27 18.76 -3.08
CA GLY A 177 -14.21 18.39 -4.49
C GLY A 177 -13.45 17.09 -4.78
N VAL A 178 -13.01 16.35 -3.77
CA VAL A 178 -12.36 15.04 -3.94
C VAL A 178 -13.34 13.94 -3.53
N SER A 179 -13.47 12.92 -4.36
CA SER A 179 -14.22 11.71 -4.02
C SER A 179 -13.34 10.49 -4.24
N VAL A 180 -13.25 9.66 -3.19
CA VAL A 180 -12.58 8.36 -3.24
C VAL A 180 -13.65 7.30 -3.04
N ALA A 181 -13.82 6.41 -4.02
CA ALA A 181 -14.88 5.41 -3.97
C ALA A 181 -14.44 4.10 -4.64
N SER A 182 -15.13 3.02 -4.31
CA SER A 182 -15.05 1.77 -5.07
C SER A 182 -15.99 1.80 -6.27
N ASP A 183 -15.70 1.06 -7.33
CA ASP A 183 -16.57 0.99 -8.52
C ASP A 183 -17.71 -0.05 -8.39
N SER A 184 -17.63 -0.97 -7.43
CA SER A 184 -18.62 -2.00 -7.10
C SER A 184 -18.67 -2.22 -5.56
N PRO A 185 -19.77 -2.77 -4.99
CA PRO A 185 -19.82 -3.12 -3.58
C PRO A 185 -18.87 -4.26 -3.20
N ALA A 186 -18.52 -5.14 -4.15
CA ALA A 186 -17.65 -6.27 -3.91
C ALA A 186 -16.26 -5.85 -3.42
N ASN A 187 -15.64 -6.65 -2.54
CA ASN A 187 -14.35 -6.31 -1.94
C ASN A 187 -13.17 -6.32 -2.93
N ASP A 188 -13.38 -6.89 -4.12
CA ASP A 188 -12.45 -6.92 -5.24
C ASP A 188 -12.63 -5.73 -6.22
N ALA A 189 -13.56 -4.81 -5.97
CA ALA A 189 -13.79 -3.61 -6.77
C ALA A 189 -12.67 -2.57 -6.69
N SER A 190 -12.22 -2.03 -7.83
CA SER A 190 -11.22 -0.94 -7.92
C SER A 190 -11.62 0.26 -7.07
N GLN A 191 -10.65 0.83 -6.37
CA GLN A 191 -10.83 2.09 -5.63
C GLN A 191 -10.19 3.21 -6.43
N THR A 192 -10.97 4.23 -6.80
CA THR A 192 -10.53 5.28 -7.73
C THR A 192 -10.77 6.67 -7.15
N ILE A 193 -10.05 7.69 -7.66
CA ILE A 193 -10.21 9.09 -7.27
C ILE A 193 -10.86 9.88 -8.39
N SER A 194 -11.91 10.63 -8.05
CA SER A 194 -12.52 11.63 -8.92
C SER A 194 -12.44 13.00 -8.29
N LEU A 195 -12.10 13.98 -9.12
CA LEU A 195 -11.98 15.39 -8.77
C LEU A 195 -13.12 16.15 -9.44
N GLU A 196 -13.87 16.97 -8.69
CA GLU A 196 -14.98 17.79 -9.22
C GLU A 196 -16.06 16.98 -9.98
N GLY A 197 -16.21 15.69 -9.64
CA GLY A 197 -17.15 14.79 -10.31
C GLY A 197 -16.70 14.30 -11.69
N HIS A 198 -15.47 14.60 -12.12
CA HIS A 198 -14.89 14.05 -13.35
C HIS A 198 -14.83 12.51 -13.30
N ASP A 199 -14.88 11.86 -14.47
CA ASP A 199 -14.66 10.41 -14.55
C ASP A 199 -13.26 10.10 -13.95
N PRO A 200 -13.11 9.10 -13.06
CA PRO A 200 -11.83 8.81 -12.40
C PRO A 200 -10.65 8.56 -13.36
N SER A 201 -10.93 8.17 -14.61
CA SER A 201 -9.94 8.04 -15.67
C SER A 201 -9.37 9.34 -16.21
N GLN A 202 -9.98 10.47 -15.86
CA GLN A 202 -9.51 11.81 -16.15
C GLN A 202 -8.73 12.41 -14.97
N THR A 203 -8.50 11.63 -13.90
CA THR A 203 -7.61 11.99 -12.80
C THR A 203 -6.25 11.35 -13.02
N GLN A 204 -5.19 12.16 -13.09
CA GLN A 204 -3.83 11.64 -13.10
C GLN A 204 -3.35 11.38 -11.67
N LEU A 205 -3.06 10.13 -11.34
CA LEU A 205 -2.27 9.81 -10.15
C LEU A 205 -0.80 9.96 -10.50
N MET A 206 -0.06 10.65 -9.65
CA MET A 206 1.38 10.87 -9.78
C MET A 206 2.08 10.48 -8.48
N LEU A 207 3.36 10.13 -8.59
CA LEU A 207 4.29 9.94 -7.49
C LEU A 207 5.52 10.81 -7.74
N ASP A 208 5.73 11.82 -6.90
CA ASP A 208 6.81 12.80 -7.10
C ASP A 208 6.81 13.40 -8.53
N GLY A 209 5.62 13.57 -9.12
CA GLY A 209 5.43 14.03 -10.51
C GLY A 209 5.50 12.96 -11.60
N ILE A 210 5.79 11.70 -11.26
CA ILE A 210 5.79 10.57 -12.19
C ILE A 210 4.38 9.97 -12.29
N PRO A 211 3.78 9.82 -13.49
CA PRO A 211 2.44 9.25 -13.61
C PRO A 211 2.39 7.78 -13.17
N LEU A 212 1.42 7.43 -12.32
CA LEU A 212 1.17 6.06 -11.84
C LEU A 212 0.15 5.30 -12.69
N ASN A 213 -0.78 6.02 -13.31
CA ASN A 213 -1.74 5.50 -14.27
C ASN A 213 -1.55 6.13 -15.64
N SER A 214 -1.98 5.42 -16.68
CA SER A 214 -1.94 5.90 -18.05
C SER A 214 -3.10 6.85 -18.33
N PRO A 215 -2.92 7.83 -19.24
CA PRO A 215 -4.01 8.72 -19.67
C PRO A 215 -5.26 7.95 -20.11
N GLY A 216 -6.43 8.40 -19.62
CA GLY A 216 -7.72 7.79 -19.91
C GLY A 216 -8.00 6.45 -19.21
N ILE A 217 -7.14 6.01 -18.29
CA ILE A 217 -7.34 4.84 -17.42
C ILE A 217 -7.36 5.31 -15.97
N ALA A 218 -8.38 4.91 -15.20
CA ALA A 218 -8.45 5.24 -13.78
C ALA A 218 -7.35 4.49 -13.00
N GLY A 219 -6.67 5.18 -12.08
CA GLY A 219 -5.73 4.53 -11.18
C GLY A 219 -6.46 3.77 -10.06
N ASP A 220 -6.20 2.48 -9.92
CA ASP A 220 -6.70 1.67 -8.79
C ASP A 220 -5.77 1.86 -7.57
N LEU A 221 -6.26 2.57 -6.56
CA LEU A 221 -5.53 2.85 -5.32
C LEU A 221 -5.20 1.59 -4.51
N ARG A 222 -5.82 0.45 -4.82
CA ARG A 222 -5.51 -0.82 -4.14
C ARG A 222 -4.38 -1.57 -4.83
N SER A 223 -3.90 -1.09 -5.98
CA SER A 223 -2.75 -1.67 -6.65
C SER A 223 -1.47 -1.41 -5.86
N PHE A 224 -1.38 -0.30 -5.13
CA PHE A 224 -0.25 0.06 -4.28
C PHE A 224 -0.71 0.42 -2.88
N ASP A 225 0.14 0.20 -1.87
CA ASP A 225 -0.16 0.64 -0.52
C ASP A 225 0.04 2.16 -0.38
N SER A 226 -1.06 2.90 -0.17
CA SER A 226 -1.02 4.35 0.02
C SER A 226 -0.23 4.80 1.27
N ASP A 227 0.01 3.90 2.23
CA ASP A 227 0.79 4.18 3.43
C ASP A 227 2.31 4.18 3.16
N LEU A 228 2.73 3.83 1.93
CA LEU A 228 4.12 4.04 1.48
C LEU A 228 4.47 5.51 1.23
N PHE A 229 3.49 6.41 1.32
CA PHE A 229 3.66 7.83 1.00
C PHE A 229 3.53 8.70 2.26
N GLY A 230 4.41 9.71 2.36
CA GLY A 230 4.41 10.67 3.47
C GLY A 230 3.29 11.70 3.38
N GLY A 231 2.69 11.87 2.20
CA GLY A 231 1.57 12.76 1.96
C GLY A 231 1.12 12.76 0.51
N ALA A 232 0.11 13.57 0.20
CA ALA A 232 -0.40 13.77 -1.14
C ALA A 232 -0.90 15.21 -1.32
N SER A 233 -0.94 15.66 -2.57
CA SER A 233 -1.49 16.97 -2.95
C SER A 233 -2.41 16.85 -4.16
N VAL A 234 -3.46 17.67 -4.18
CA VAL A 234 -4.50 17.67 -5.21
C VAL A 234 -4.41 18.96 -6.02
N SER A 235 -4.48 18.82 -7.35
CA SER A 235 -4.63 19.93 -8.30
C SER A 235 -5.85 19.68 -9.16
N PHE A 236 -6.76 20.65 -9.23
CA PHE A 236 -7.95 20.59 -10.08
C PHE A 236 -7.71 21.19 -11.48
N ASN A 237 -6.52 21.75 -11.73
CA ASN A 237 -6.17 22.26 -13.05
C ASN A 237 -5.97 21.09 -14.02
N PRO A 238 -6.53 21.16 -15.24
CA PRO A 238 -6.27 20.16 -16.26
C PRO A 238 -4.75 19.98 -16.47
N VAL A 239 -4.30 18.74 -16.54
CA VAL A 239 -2.93 18.41 -16.91
C VAL A 239 -2.94 17.60 -18.20
N PRO A 240 -1.85 17.61 -18.99
CA PRO A 240 -1.78 16.81 -20.22
C PRO A 240 -2.11 15.34 -19.92
N GLY A 241 -3.17 14.80 -20.56
CA GLY A 241 -3.60 13.41 -20.38
C GLY A 241 -4.49 13.15 -19.16
N ALA A 242 -4.92 14.20 -18.44
CA ALA A 242 -5.92 14.11 -17.37
C ALA A 242 -6.67 15.43 -17.19
N LEU A 243 -7.88 15.48 -17.75
CA LEU A 243 -8.70 16.69 -17.80
C LEU A 243 -9.35 17.06 -16.47
N GLY A 244 -9.52 16.12 -15.55
CA GLY A 244 -10.09 16.38 -14.22
C GLY A 244 -9.07 16.84 -13.18
N GLY A 245 -7.78 16.86 -13.55
CA GLY A 245 -6.68 17.26 -12.69
C GLY A 245 -5.81 16.09 -12.23
N SER A 246 -5.09 16.29 -11.13
CA SER A 246 -4.08 15.32 -10.67
C SER A 246 -3.99 15.22 -9.15
N VAL A 247 -3.70 14.01 -8.67
CA VAL A 247 -3.29 13.74 -7.29
C VAL A 247 -1.84 13.30 -7.31
N ASN A 248 -0.97 14.07 -6.67
CA ASN A 248 0.46 13.77 -6.57
C ASN A 248 0.79 13.27 -5.17
N TYR A 249 1.04 11.96 -5.06
CA TYR A 249 1.61 11.32 -3.88
C TYR A 249 3.08 11.71 -3.73
N ARG A 250 3.52 11.83 -2.48
CA ARG A 250 4.89 12.23 -2.14
C ARG A 250 5.57 11.13 -1.35
N THR A 251 6.73 10.70 -1.82
CA THR A 251 7.57 9.76 -1.08
C THR A 251 8.23 10.43 0.11
N ILE A 252 8.68 9.64 1.08
CA ILE A 252 9.62 10.13 2.09
C ILE A 252 10.97 10.45 1.44
N GLU A 253 11.65 11.47 1.97
CA GLU A 253 12.90 11.97 1.40
C GLU A 253 14.09 11.70 2.32
N PRO A 254 15.29 11.45 1.77
CA PRO A 254 16.50 11.37 2.59
C PRO A 254 16.75 12.65 3.40
N THR A 255 17.00 12.50 4.69
CA THR A 255 17.27 13.60 5.64
C THR A 255 18.76 13.84 5.85
N SER A 256 19.10 14.97 6.48
CA SER A 256 20.49 15.30 6.78
C SER A 256 21.06 14.44 7.92
N THR A 257 20.22 14.18 8.93
CA THR A 257 20.50 13.25 10.03
C THR A 257 19.77 11.93 9.81
N TRP A 258 20.30 10.85 10.39
CA TRP A 258 19.59 9.57 10.37
C TRP A 258 18.39 9.62 11.31
N GLN A 259 17.22 9.31 10.78
CA GLN A 259 15.94 9.29 11.48
C GLN A 259 15.25 7.95 11.22
N THR A 260 14.60 7.44 12.25
CA THR A 260 13.81 6.21 12.19
C THR A 260 12.44 6.50 12.78
N SER A 261 11.38 6.10 12.08
CA SER A 261 10.03 6.12 12.62
C SER A 261 9.39 4.74 12.58
N PHE A 262 8.69 4.38 13.64
CA PHE A 262 7.91 3.17 13.74
C PHE A 262 6.47 3.54 14.10
N THR A 263 5.52 3.16 13.27
CA THR A 263 4.10 3.41 13.49
C THR A 263 3.38 2.08 13.55
N THR A 264 2.57 1.85 14.57
CA THR A 264 1.65 0.71 14.65
C THR A 264 0.25 1.20 14.88
N ARG A 265 -0.72 0.58 14.20
CA ARG A 265 -2.14 0.88 14.34
C ARG A 265 -2.90 -0.43 14.57
N VAL A 266 -3.90 -0.39 15.43
CA VAL A 266 -4.85 -1.47 15.66
C VAL A 266 -6.27 -0.91 15.72
N GLY A 267 -7.27 -1.68 15.30
CA GLY A 267 -8.68 -1.28 15.36
C GLY A 267 -9.64 -2.44 15.62
N ASN A 268 -10.89 -2.10 15.92
CA ASN A 268 -11.93 -3.02 16.39
C ASN A 268 -12.48 -4.02 15.34
N LEU A 269 -12.14 -3.88 14.06
CA LEU A 269 -12.58 -4.77 12.96
C LEU A 269 -11.44 -5.61 12.38
N GLY A 270 -10.61 -6.17 13.25
CA GLY A 270 -9.42 -6.92 12.83
C GLY A 270 -8.38 -6.09 12.07
N SER A 271 -8.57 -4.77 11.99
CA SER A 271 -7.64 -3.89 11.27
C SER A 271 -6.36 -3.70 12.07
N ALA A 272 -5.22 -3.92 11.43
CA ALA A 272 -3.91 -3.63 11.99
C ALA A 272 -2.98 -3.11 10.89
N SER A 273 -2.10 -2.17 11.22
CA SER A 273 -1.00 -1.82 10.32
C SER A 273 0.29 -1.54 11.08
N THR A 274 1.41 -1.77 10.42
CA THR A 274 2.76 -1.48 10.92
C THR A 274 3.56 -0.83 9.80
N ILE A 275 4.13 0.33 10.08
CA ILE A 275 4.96 1.10 9.17
C ILE A 275 6.30 1.33 9.83
N LEU A 276 7.37 0.96 9.17
CA LEU A 276 8.75 1.28 9.55
C LEU A 276 9.33 2.19 8.47
N ALA A 277 9.86 3.35 8.86
CA ALA A 277 10.60 4.21 7.96
C ALA A 277 11.99 4.53 8.52
N GLU A 278 12.99 4.54 7.64
CA GLU A 278 14.36 4.95 7.92
C GLU A 278 14.80 5.95 6.86
N GLN A 279 15.31 7.11 7.26
CA GLN A 279 15.78 8.14 6.35
C GLN A 279 17.06 8.77 6.87
N GLY A 280 17.99 9.11 6.00
CA GLY A 280 19.25 9.71 6.40
C GLY A 280 20.24 9.84 5.27
N ARG A 281 21.48 10.18 5.62
CA ARG A 281 22.56 10.37 4.65
C ARG A 281 23.84 9.70 5.12
N LEU A 282 24.48 8.96 4.22
CA LEU A 282 25.78 8.32 4.41
C LEU A 282 26.74 8.79 3.32
N HIS A 283 27.82 9.49 3.70
CA HIS A 283 28.92 9.91 2.80
C HIS A 283 28.47 10.55 1.47
N GLY A 284 27.42 11.36 1.49
CA GLY A 284 26.92 12.05 0.32
C GLY A 284 25.69 11.42 -0.34
N LEU A 285 25.46 10.13 -0.11
CA LEU A 285 24.29 9.37 -0.55
C LEU A 285 23.16 9.48 0.48
N GLY A 286 22.04 10.08 0.08
CA GLY A 286 20.80 10.05 0.83
C GLY A 286 20.10 8.71 0.63
N VAL A 287 19.57 8.14 1.71
CA VAL A 287 18.77 6.91 1.72
C VAL A 287 17.45 7.21 2.44
N ALA A 288 16.34 6.79 1.86
CA ALA A 288 15.05 6.71 2.52
C ALA A 288 14.43 5.35 2.21
N TYR A 289 14.02 4.62 3.23
CA TYR A 289 13.41 3.30 3.16
C TYR A 289 12.13 3.32 3.97
N LEU A 290 11.07 2.71 3.46
CA LEU A 290 9.82 2.54 4.18
C LEU A 290 9.26 1.15 3.88
N HIS A 291 8.84 0.46 4.93
CA HIS A 291 8.13 -0.81 4.86
C HIS A 291 6.77 -0.65 5.53
N ALA A 292 5.69 -1.05 4.85
CA ALA A 292 4.35 -1.03 5.38
C ALA A 292 3.71 -2.42 5.25
N ILE A 293 3.03 -2.87 6.29
CA ILE A 293 2.11 -4.02 6.26
C ILE A 293 0.81 -3.58 6.91
N ARG A 294 -0.31 -3.89 6.27
CA ARG A 294 -1.66 -3.62 6.75
C ARG A 294 -2.52 -4.84 6.52
N GLY A 295 -3.32 -5.19 7.52
CA GLY A 295 -4.39 -6.17 7.43
C GLY A 295 -5.70 -5.55 7.90
N SER A 296 -6.82 -6.04 7.39
CA SER A 296 -8.16 -5.73 7.87
C SER A 296 -9.09 -6.88 7.54
N ASN A 297 -10.11 -7.08 8.36
CA ASN A 297 -11.15 -8.06 8.09
C ASN A 297 -12.40 -7.32 7.61
N ASP A 298 -13.09 -7.93 6.64
CA ASP A 298 -14.45 -7.53 6.30
C ASP A 298 -15.38 -7.74 7.51
N LEU A 299 -16.50 -7.02 7.55
CA LEU A 299 -17.53 -7.21 8.59
C LEU A 299 -18.11 -8.63 8.61
N LEU A 300 -18.11 -9.28 7.46
CA LEU A 300 -18.63 -10.63 7.26
C LEU A 300 -17.59 -11.73 7.56
N ASP A 301 -16.34 -11.35 7.87
CA ASP A 301 -15.28 -12.29 8.19
C ASP A 301 -15.63 -13.15 9.43
N GLY A 302 -15.45 -14.46 9.29
CA GLY A 302 -15.77 -15.45 10.32
C GLY A 302 -17.26 -15.75 10.48
N GLN A 303 -18.15 -15.11 9.72
CA GLN A 303 -19.58 -15.38 9.78
C GLN A 303 -19.97 -16.60 8.93
N ALA A 304 -20.81 -17.47 9.48
CA ALA A 304 -21.35 -18.62 8.76
C ALA A 304 -22.79 -18.33 8.28
N PHE A 305 -22.99 -18.28 6.97
CA PHE A 305 -24.30 -18.12 6.35
C PHE A 305 -24.34 -18.86 5.01
N ALA A 306 -25.55 -19.11 4.50
CA ALA A 306 -25.73 -19.60 3.14
C ALA A 306 -25.72 -18.40 2.18
N ASP A 307 -25.03 -18.53 1.06
CA ASP A 307 -24.92 -17.49 0.05
C ASP A 307 -25.37 -18.02 -1.33
N THR A 308 -25.30 -17.20 -2.38
CA THR A 308 -25.69 -17.59 -3.74
C THR A 308 -24.85 -18.72 -4.34
N SER A 309 -23.76 -19.12 -3.67
CA SER A 309 -23.00 -20.31 -4.05
C SER A 309 -23.76 -21.61 -3.78
N GLY A 310 -24.86 -21.54 -3.01
CA GLY A 310 -25.67 -22.70 -2.58
C GLY A 310 -25.07 -23.46 -1.40
N LEU A 311 -23.98 -22.95 -0.83
CA LEU A 311 -23.27 -23.55 0.30
C LEU A 311 -23.41 -22.67 1.54
N ALA A 312 -23.53 -23.29 2.71
CA ALA A 312 -23.38 -22.61 3.99
C ALA A 312 -21.97 -22.87 4.54
N TYR A 313 -21.15 -21.83 4.65
CA TYR A 313 -19.76 -21.94 5.10
C TYR A 313 -19.34 -20.68 5.87
N VAL A 314 -18.21 -20.78 6.57
CA VAL A 314 -17.58 -19.63 7.23
C VAL A 314 -16.93 -18.77 6.17
N HIS A 315 -17.42 -17.55 6.01
CA HIS A 315 -16.88 -16.60 5.05
C HIS A 315 -15.59 -15.99 5.58
N ASN A 316 -14.55 -15.99 4.76
CA ASN A 316 -13.31 -15.30 5.07
C ASN A 316 -13.29 -14.00 4.26
N GLY A 317 -13.06 -12.90 4.95
CA GLY A 317 -13.01 -11.56 4.38
C GLY A 317 -11.70 -10.85 4.71
N ALA A 318 -10.61 -11.60 4.91
CA ALA A 318 -9.33 -11.01 5.23
C ALA A 318 -8.77 -10.27 4.01
N ASN A 319 -8.23 -9.09 4.26
CA ASN A 319 -7.51 -8.27 3.29
C ASN A 319 -6.16 -7.90 3.90
N GLN A 320 -5.08 -8.07 3.14
CA GLN A 320 -3.73 -7.74 3.54
C GLN A 320 -3.02 -7.01 2.40
N THR A 321 -2.36 -5.91 2.71
CA THR A 321 -1.41 -5.23 1.82
C THR A 321 -0.06 -5.12 2.50
N ASP A 322 1.01 -5.40 1.77
CA ASP A 322 2.37 -5.09 2.17
C ASP A 322 3.07 -4.29 1.07
N GLY A 323 4.10 -3.55 1.45
CA GLY A 323 4.93 -2.87 0.48
C GLY A 323 6.21 -2.32 1.05
N ASP A 324 7.12 -2.06 0.13
CA ASP A 324 8.44 -1.50 0.36
C ASP A 324 8.63 -0.29 -0.56
N LEU A 325 9.23 0.75 -0.03
CA LEU A 325 9.76 1.90 -0.75
C LEU A 325 11.24 2.03 -0.43
N LEU A 326 12.05 2.21 -1.46
CA LEU A 326 13.46 2.58 -1.35
C LEU A 326 13.74 3.77 -2.27
N LYS A 327 14.22 4.86 -1.70
CA LYS A 327 14.67 6.05 -2.42
C LYS A 327 16.13 6.32 -2.10
N LEU A 328 16.95 6.38 -3.14
CA LEU A 328 18.36 6.72 -3.06
C LEU A 328 18.56 8.07 -3.75
N ARG A 329 19.34 8.97 -3.15
CA ARG A 329 19.66 10.28 -3.75
C ARG A 329 21.14 10.59 -3.64
N ALA A 330 21.84 10.59 -4.77
CA ALA A 330 23.23 11.00 -4.86
C ALA A 330 23.31 12.48 -5.26
N ARG A 331 24.13 13.26 -4.55
CA ARG A 331 24.52 14.61 -4.99
C ARG A 331 25.84 14.51 -5.75
N LEU A 332 25.80 14.74 -7.06
CA LEU A 332 26.99 14.69 -7.93
C LEU A 332 27.75 16.04 -7.93
N GLY A 333 27.12 17.09 -7.41
CA GLY A 333 27.73 18.40 -7.16
C GLY A 333 26.80 19.29 -6.32
N GLN A 334 27.11 20.59 -6.22
CA GLN A 334 26.21 21.55 -5.54
C GLN A 334 24.92 21.83 -6.33
N ALA A 335 24.94 21.55 -7.62
CA ALA A 335 23.91 21.91 -8.59
C ALA A 335 23.28 20.67 -9.27
N HIS A 336 23.67 19.45 -8.88
CA HIS A 336 23.29 18.23 -9.59
C HIS A 336 22.95 17.12 -8.60
N SER A 337 21.76 16.54 -8.72
CA SER A 337 21.37 15.35 -7.98
C SER A 337 20.69 14.31 -8.86
N LEU A 338 21.05 13.05 -8.62
CA LEU A 338 20.47 11.87 -9.20
C LEU A 338 19.69 11.13 -8.12
N SER A 339 18.43 10.79 -8.36
CA SER A 339 17.60 9.98 -7.48
C SER A 339 17.08 8.72 -8.16
N ALA A 340 17.03 7.63 -7.41
CA ALA A 340 16.41 6.39 -7.82
C ALA A 340 15.32 6.01 -6.81
N THR A 341 14.12 5.72 -7.28
CA THR A 341 12.97 5.33 -6.47
C THR A 341 12.51 3.94 -6.89
N LEU A 342 12.36 3.04 -5.94
CA LEU A 342 11.85 1.69 -6.11
C LEU A 342 10.67 1.49 -5.16
N ILE A 343 9.56 0.99 -5.68
CA ILE A 343 8.39 0.60 -4.90
C ILE A 343 7.99 -0.81 -5.29
N SER A 344 7.66 -1.62 -4.30
CA SER A 344 6.99 -2.90 -4.47
C SER A 344 5.81 -2.95 -3.51
N SER A 345 4.65 -3.39 -3.96
CA SER A 345 3.51 -3.63 -3.10
C SER A 345 2.83 -4.92 -3.51
N ASN A 346 2.44 -5.72 -2.52
CA ASN A 346 1.65 -6.92 -2.71
C ASN A 346 0.33 -6.75 -1.95
N GLY A 347 -0.74 -7.27 -2.53
CA GLY A 347 -2.06 -7.29 -1.94
C GLY A 347 -2.64 -8.69 -2.04
N TYR A 348 -3.33 -9.11 -1.00
CA TYR A 348 -4.08 -10.35 -0.95
C TYR A 348 -5.42 -10.07 -0.30
N ASN A 349 -6.51 -10.56 -0.87
CA ASN A 349 -7.79 -10.58 -0.18
C ASN A 349 -8.57 -11.85 -0.51
N ASP A 350 -9.21 -12.41 0.50
CA ASP A 350 -10.21 -13.45 0.30
C ASP A 350 -11.37 -12.86 -0.51
N ALA A 351 -11.87 -13.59 -1.50
CA ALA A 351 -12.98 -13.11 -2.31
C ALA A 351 -14.27 -13.26 -1.50
N ILE A 352 -14.84 -12.14 -1.06
CA ILE A 352 -16.13 -12.12 -0.38
C ILE A 352 -17.07 -11.21 -1.14
N CYS A 353 -18.32 -11.63 -1.26
CA CYS A 353 -19.35 -10.83 -1.87
C CYS A 353 -20.20 -10.19 -0.76
N THR A 354 -20.28 -8.87 -0.79
CA THR A 354 -20.87 -8.04 0.27
C THR A 354 -22.20 -7.44 -0.17
N VAL A 355 -22.95 -8.13 -1.03
CA VAL A 355 -24.26 -7.69 -1.54
C VAL A 355 -25.35 -8.64 -1.06
N ASP A 356 -26.44 -8.09 -0.54
CA ASP A 356 -27.64 -8.82 -0.11
C ASP A 356 -28.88 -8.13 -0.71
N THR A 357 -29.37 -8.72 -1.80
CA THR A 357 -30.41 -8.14 -2.67
C THR A 357 -31.44 -9.18 -3.13
N GLY A 358 -31.37 -10.40 -2.58
CA GLY A 358 -32.21 -11.54 -2.92
C GLY A 358 -32.52 -12.41 -1.69
N PRO A 359 -33.03 -13.64 -1.88
CA PRO A 359 -33.30 -14.56 -0.78
C PRO A 359 -32.04 -15.01 -0.01
N LEU A 360 -30.89 -14.98 -0.69
CA LEU A 360 -29.58 -15.28 -0.14
C LEU A 360 -28.61 -14.13 -0.48
N PRO A 361 -27.67 -13.78 0.41
CA PRO A 361 -26.58 -12.88 0.09
C PRO A 361 -25.73 -13.44 -1.05
N CYS A 362 -25.14 -12.56 -1.86
CA CYS A 362 -24.23 -12.99 -2.91
C CYS A 362 -23.00 -13.69 -2.34
N GLY A 363 -22.43 -14.57 -3.15
CA GLY A 363 -21.50 -15.58 -2.68
C GLY A 363 -20.71 -16.24 -3.79
N TYR A 364 -19.47 -16.61 -3.47
CA TYR A 364 -18.60 -17.34 -4.40
C TYR A 364 -18.36 -18.78 -3.95
N GLY A 365 -18.60 -19.14 -2.69
CA GLY A 365 -18.15 -20.39 -2.10
C GLY A 365 -16.77 -20.25 -1.41
N PRO A 366 -16.32 -21.26 -0.67
CA PRO A 366 -15.06 -21.24 0.08
C PRO A 366 -13.83 -21.31 -0.84
N GLY A 367 -12.69 -20.78 -0.39
CA GLY A 367 -11.39 -20.97 -1.05
C GLY A 367 -11.02 -19.96 -2.13
N ASN A 368 -11.91 -19.03 -2.46
CA ASN A 368 -11.71 -18.04 -3.51
C ASN A 368 -10.89 -16.84 -3.00
N SER A 369 -9.97 -16.30 -3.82
CA SER A 369 -9.09 -15.20 -3.41
C SER A 369 -8.69 -14.29 -4.58
N ASN A 370 -8.14 -13.13 -4.27
CA ASN A 370 -7.51 -12.25 -5.25
C ASN A 370 -6.11 -11.87 -4.78
N TYR A 371 -5.17 -11.87 -5.71
CA TYR A 371 -3.79 -11.46 -5.49
C TYR A 371 -3.42 -10.28 -6.37
N ARG A 372 -2.63 -9.36 -5.82
CA ARG A 372 -2.26 -8.11 -6.46
C ARG A 372 -0.80 -7.86 -6.23
N ARG A 373 -0.12 -7.36 -7.26
CA ARG A 373 1.26 -6.94 -7.16
C ARG A 373 1.46 -5.68 -7.98
N PHE A 374 2.14 -4.71 -7.41
CA PHE A 374 2.56 -3.49 -8.08
C PHE A 374 4.05 -3.29 -7.86
N THR A 375 4.75 -2.90 -8.92
CA THR A 375 6.13 -2.46 -8.84
C THR A 375 6.30 -1.16 -9.61
N LEU A 376 7.11 -0.26 -9.08
CA LEU A 376 7.55 0.96 -9.75
C LEU A 376 9.06 1.09 -9.61
N GLY A 377 9.72 1.42 -10.70
CA GLY A 377 11.11 1.86 -10.72
C GLY A 377 11.21 3.19 -11.44
N ALA A 378 11.92 4.14 -10.85
CA ALA A 378 12.18 5.43 -11.46
C ALA A 378 13.61 5.90 -11.22
N LEU A 379 14.18 6.57 -12.20
CA LEU A 379 15.48 7.25 -12.14
C LEU A 379 15.26 8.70 -12.56
N SER A 380 15.52 9.64 -11.67
CA SER A 380 15.37 11.07 -11.93
C SER A 380 16.71 11.78 -11.81
N ASP A 381 17.09 12.51 -12.83
CA ASP A 381 18.23 13.41 -12.84
C ASP A 381 17.74 14.86 -12.77
N SER A 382 18.29 15.64 -11.85
CA SER A 382 17.96 17.06 -11.66
C SER A 382 19.24 17.88 -11.61
N ALA A 383 19.39 18.84 -12.52
CA ALA A 383 20.59 19.66 -12.64
C ALA A 383 20.26 21.15 -12.74
N LEU A 384 21.19 21.98 -12.29
CA LEU A 384 21.18 23.42 -12.41
C LEU A 384 22.35 23.90 -13.26
N VAL A 385 22.04 24.36 -14.48
CA VAL A 385 23.00 24.96 -15.40
C VAL A 385 22.82 26.47 -15.34
N GLY A 386 23.65 27.16 -14.56
CA GLY A 386 23.41 28.56 -14.23
C GLY A 386 22.12 28.72 -13.42
N MET A 387 21.19 29.55 -13.88
CA MET A 387 19.87 29.70 -13.27
C MET A 387 18.79 28.81 -13.93
N THR A 388 19.17 28.00 -14.91
CA THR A 388 18.26 27.07 -15.59
C THR A 388 18.16 25.77 -14.81
N SER A 389 16.94 25.33 -14.49
CA SER A 389 16.70 24.00 -13.94
C SER A 389 16.33 23.01 -15.04
N VAL A 390 16.92 21.82 -14.96
CA VAL A 390 16.66 20.70 -15.86
C VAL A 390 16.30 19.50 -14.99
N GLN A 391 15.24 18.79 -15.35
CA GLN A 391 14.81 17.55 -14.74
C GLN A 391 14.50 16.54 -15.84
N LEU A 392 15.03 15.32 -15.70
CA LEU A 392 14.75 14.20 -16.57
C LEU A 392 14.42 13.00 -15.70
N SER A 393 13.27 12.36 -15.91
CA SER A 393 12.87 11.16 -15.18
C SER A 393 12.53 10.03 -16.15
N LEU A 394 13.17 8.88 -15.95
CA LEU A 394 12.83 7.61 -16.60
C LEU A 394 12.03 6.79 -15.60
N PHE A 395 10.93 6.17 -16.02
CA PHE A 395 10.11 5.37 -15.12
C PHE A 395 9.51 4.14 -15.80
N GLY A 396 9.20 3.14 -14.99
CA GLY A 396 8.48 1.93 -15.36
C GLY A 396 7.62 1.45 -14.21
N THR A 397 6.37 1.10 -14.49
CA THR A 397 5.44 0.47 -13.55
C THR A 397 4.93 -0.84 -14.13
N GLN A 398 4.68 -1.80 -13.25
CA GLN A 398 4.02 -3.06 -13.58
C GLN A 398 3.03 -3.38 -12.48
N SER A 399 1.77 -3.56 -12.85
CA SER A 399 0.75 -4.13 -11.97
C SER A 399 0.29 -5.48 -12.50
N ARG A 400 0.02 -6.42 -11.60
CA ARG A 400 -0.56 -7.72 -11.88
C ARG A 400 -1.68 -7.95 -10.88
N PHE A 401 -2.85 -8.28 -11.40
CA PHE A 401 -4.06 -8.59 -10.64
C PHE A 401 -4.54 -9.98 -11.05
N ASP A 402 -4.46 -10.92 -10.14
CA ASP A 402 -4.92 -12.29 -10.31
C ASP A 402 -6.22 -12.45 -9.52
N ARG A 403 -7.32 -12.78 -10.21
CA ARG A 403 -8.61 -13.12 -9.63
C ARG A 403 -8.77 -14.62 -9.71
N ASP A 404 -8.65 -15.28 -8.56
CA ASP A 404 -8.68 -16.73 -8.43
C ASP A 404 -10.01 -17.16 -7.79
N LEU A 405 -10.99 -17.44 -8.66
CA LEU A 405 -12.27 -18.01 -8.27
C LEU A 405 -12.41 -19.46 -8.81
N LEU A 406 -11.33 -20.24 -8.78
CA LEU A 406 -11.33 -21.64 -9.26
C LEU A 406 -12.28 -22.52 -8.46
N ASP A 407 -12.51 -22.19 -7.18
CA ASP A 407 -13.46 -22.88 -6.30
C ASP A 407 -14.82 -22.15 -6.25
N ARG A 408 -15.19 -21.44 -7.32
CA ARG A 408 -16.48 -20.74 -7.38
C ARG A 408 -17.64 -21.72 -7.55
N TYR A 409 -18.69 -21.55 -6.76
CA TYR A 409 -19.96 -22.26 -6.89
C TYR A 409 -21.12 -21.30 -7.15
N VAL A 410 -22.17 -21.82 -7.78
CA VAL A 410 -23.46 -21.14 -7.99
C VAL A 410 -24.54 -22.18 -7.78
N ASP A 411 -25.43 -21.96 -6.80
CA ASP A 411 -26.52 -22.90 -6.49
C ASP A 411 -26.04 -24.36 -6.31
N GLY A 412 -24.90 -24.54 -5.64
CA GLY A 412 -24.26 -25.84 -5.39
C GLY A 412 -23.49 -26.42 -6.58
N ILE A 413 -23.54 -25.78 -7.75
CA ILE A 413 -22.87 -26.23 -8.97
C ILE A 413 -21.53 -25.48 -9.12
N GLY A 414 -20.45 -26.23 -9.31
CA GLY A 414 -19.13 -25.64 -9.57
C GLY A 414 -19.14 -24.83 -10.87
N ALA A 415 -18.74 -23.56 -10.78
CA ALA A 415 -18.71 -22.60 -11.87
C ALA A 415 -17.36 -21.84 -11.86
N PRO A 416 -16.21 -22.54 -11.97
CA PRO A 416 -14.90 -21.94 -11.81
C PRO A 416 -14.74 -20.70 -12.69
N PHE A 417 -14.02 -19.70 -12.18
CA PHE A 417 -13.63 -18.50 -12.91
C PHE A 417 -12.24 -18.08 -12.46
N ALA A 418 -11.34 -17.84 -13.41
CA ALA A 418 -10.04 -17.28 -13.05
C ALA A 418 -9.56 -16.35 -14.15
N SER A 419 -8.98 -15.22 -13.77
CA SER A 419 -8.46 -14.24 -14.71
C SER A 419 -7.22 -13.57 -14.17
N GLN A 420 -6.32 -13.20 -15.07
CA GLN A 420 -5.13 -12.43 -14.78
C GLN A 420 -5.13 -11.18 -15.63
N THR A 421 -4.93 -10.03 -14.99
CA THR A 421 -4.73 -8.76 -15.66
C THR A 421 -3.36 -8.22 -15.32
N THR A 422 -2.52 -8.00 -16.33
CA THR A 422 -1.21 -7.37 -16.19
C THR A 422 -1.22 -6.04 -16.91
N ALA A 423 -0.91 -4.95 -16.22
CA ALA A 423 -0.67 -3.66 -16.83
C ALA A 423 0.81 -3.28 -16.68
N THR A 424 1.45 -2.83 -17.76
CA THR A 424 2.80 -2.30 -17.74
C THR A 424 2.79 -0.90 -18.32
N THR A 425 3.53 0.02 -17.72
CA THR A 425 3.70 1.38 -18.25
C THR A 425 5.16 1.75 -18.15
N HIS A 426 5.73 2.36 -19.18
CA HIS A 426 7.08 2.91 -19.14
C HIS A 426 7.09 4.25 -19.84
N GLY A 427 7.97 5.14 -19.40
CA GLY A 427 7.99 6.48 -19.95
C GLY A 427 9.19 7.31 -19.54
N VAL A 428 9.21 8.49 -20.12
CA VAL A 428 10.20 9.55 -19.89
C VAL A 428 9.43 10.84 -19.66
N SER A 429 9.77 11.57 -18.61
CA SER A 429 9.37 12.96 -18.42
C SER A 429 10.59 13.86 -18.39
N PHE A 430 10.46 15.03 -18.99
CA PHE A 430 11.49 16.04 -19.10
C PHE A 430 10.88 17.39 -18.74
N GLY A 431 11.56 18.11 -17.85
CA GLY A 431 11.20 19.45 -17.42
C GLY A 431 12.41 20.37 -17.54
N LEU A 432 12.19 21.57 -18.05
CA LEU A 432 13.21 22.60 -18.19
C LEU A 432 12.60 23.93 -17.76
N GLN A 433 13.25 24.68 -16.87
CA GLN A 433 12.83 26.03 -16.48
C GLN A 433 13.96 27.01 -16.80
N LEU A 434 13.69 27.90 -17.74
CA LEU A 434 14.58 28.92 -18.26
C LEU A 434 14.16 30.29 -17.71
N PRO A 435 14.94 30.90 -16.81
CA PRO A 435 14.72 32.29 -16.46
C PRO A 435 15.14 33.20 -17.62
N SER A 436 14.16 33.61 -18.43
CA SER A 436 14.37 34.51 -19.57
C SER A 436 14.19 35.96 -19.12
N ARG A 437 15.22 36.79 -19.22
CA ARG A 437 15.19 38.20 -18.74
C ARG A 437 14.74 38.31 -17.25
N GLU A 438 14.61 39.52 -16.72
CA GLU A 438 14.33 39.68 -15.27
C GLU A 438 12.92 39.24 -14.84
N ARG A 439 11.93 39.27 -15.75
CA ARG A 439 10.51 39.08 -15.40
C ARG A 439 9.83 37.86 -16.00
N HIS A 440 10.45 37.18 -16.98
CA HIS A 440 9.88 35.99 -17.60
C HIS A 440 10.47 34.73 -17.00
N THR A 441 9.68 33.67 -16.98
CA THR A 441 10.10 32.33 -16.58
C THR A 441 9.48 31.36 -17.57
N ILE A 442 10.27 30.97 -18.55
CA ILE A 442 9.85 30.04 -19.59
C ILE A 442 10.04 28.64 -19.04
N SER A 443 9.02 27.79 -19.08
CA SER A 443 9.13 26.37 -18.78
C SER A 443 8.80 25.54 -20.01
N LEU A 444 9.50 24.42 -20.16
CA LEU A 444 9.26 23.42 -21.18
C LEU A 444 9.03 22.10 -20.45
N GLN A 445 7.92 21.44 -20.76
CA GLN A 445 7.57 20.13 -20.21
C GLN A 445 7.32 19.18 -21.37
N ALA A 446 7.89 18.00 -21.30
CA ALA A 446 7.66 16.94 -22.27
C ALA A 446 7.49 15.61 -21.53
N THR A 447 6.46 14.84 -21.88
CA THR A 447 6.24 13.52 -21.30
C THR A 447 5.91 12.55 -22.42
N THR A 448 6.54 11.39 -22.43
CA THR A 448 6.15 10.28 -23.31
C THR A 448 6.01 9.02 -22.48
N SER A 449 4.96 8.26 -22.71
CA SER A 449 4.73 6.97 -22.07
C SER A 449 4.08 5.99 -23.03
N ALA A 450 4.35 4.72 -22.81
CA ALA A 450 3.65 3.62 -23.45
C ALA A 450 3.16 2.67 -22.37
N SER A 451 1.94 2.19 -22.55
CA SER A 451 1.26 1.33 -21.62
C SER A 451 0.62 0.16 -22.36
N SER A 452 0.65 -1.02 -21.75
CA SER A 452 -0.10 -2.17 -22.21
C SER A 452 -0.82 -2.82 -21.04
N THR A 453 -2.09 -3.12 -21.23
CA THR A 453 -2.93 -3.87 -20.31
C THR A 453 -3.37 -5.13 -21.02
N ARG A 454 -3.00 -6.29 -20.47
CA ARG A 454 -3.41 -7.60 -20.98
C ARG A 454 -4.25 -8.27 -19.91
N SER A 455 -5.48 -8.61 -20.25
CA SER A 455 -6.30 -9.51 -19.45
C SER A 455 -6.32 -10.89 -20.11
N ALA A 456 -6.36 -11.95 -19.33
CA ALA A 456 -6.42 -13.32 -19.82
C ALA A 456 -7.25 -14.17 -18.87
N GLY A 457 -8.23 -14.89 -19.41
CA GLY A 457 -8.91 -15.95 -18.67
C GLY A 457 -7.95 -17.10 -18.44
N LEU A 458 -7.81 -17.56 -17.21
CA LEU A 458 -6.95 -18.69 -16.86
C LEU A 458 -7.63 -20.05 -17.09
N ILE A 459 -8.93 -20.03 -17.41
CA ILE A 459 -9.73 -21.19 -17.80
C ILE A 459 -10.56 -20.88 -19.07
N PRO A 460 -10.98 -21.89 -19.85
CA PRO A 460 -11.68 -21.67 -21.12
C PRO A 460 -13.01 -20.89 -21.01
N SER A 461 -13.79 -21.13 -19.96
CA SER A 461 -15.07 -20.43 -19.73
C SER A 461 -14.88 -18.93 -19.49
N ALA A 462 -13.74 -18.52 -18.93
CA ALA A 462 -13.41 -17.12 -18.67
C ALA A 462 -12.90 -16.40 -19.92
N THR A 463 -12.47 -17.11 -20.97
CA THR A 463 -11.83 -16.48 -22.15
C THR A 463 -12.79 -15.56 -22.92
N LEU A 464 -14.08 -15.90 -22.98
CA LEU A 464 -15.10 -15.04 -23.61
C LEU A 464 -15.36 -13.75 -22.81
N TYR A 465 -15.01 -13.74 -21.53
CA TYR A 465 -15.30 -12.67 -20.58
C TYR A 465 -14.03 -11.96 -20.08
N ALA A 466 -12.86 -12.35 -20.58
CA ALA A 466 -11.58 -11.72 -20.31
C ALA A 466 -11.21 -10.74 -21.42
N GLY A 467 -10.70 -9.57 -21.05
CA GLY A 467 -10.38 -8.52 -22.01
C GLY A 467 -9.20 -8.91 -22.89
N GLY A 468 -9.19 -8.49 -24.15
CA GLY A 468 -7.99 -8.59 -24.99
C GLY A 468 -6.85 -7.69 -24.49
N GLU A 469 -5.74 -7.70 -25.23
CA GLU A 469 -4.66 -6.74 -25.01
C GLU A 469 -5.07 -5.35 -25.49
N ALA A 470 -4.90 -4.35 -24.63
CA ALA A 470 -5.05 -2.94 -24.95
C ALA A 470 -3.72 -2.25 -24.75
N SER A 471 -3.21 -1.59 -25.78
CA SER A 471 -2.03 -0.74 -25.67
C SER A 471 -2.38 0.71 -25.93
N SER A 472 -1.68 1.61 -25.25
CA SER A 472 -1.72 3.04 -25.50
C SER A 472 -0.30 3.59 -25.50
N SER A 473 -0.07 4.62 -26.28
CA SER A 473 1.06 5.50 -26.07
C SER A 473 0.55 6.92 -26.00
N TYR A 474 1.23 7.72 -25.21
CA TYR A 474 0.93 9.10 -24.98
C TYR A 474 2.21 9.91 -25.08
N ALA A 475 2.18 11.04 -25.76
CA ALA A 475 3.26 12.00 -25.79
C ALA A 475 2.70 13.40 -25.68
N SER A 476 3.27 14.23 -24.83
CA SER A 476 2.96 15.65 -24.73
C SER A 476 4.24 16.48 -24.73
N LEU A 477 4.13 17.68 -25.28
CA LEU A 477 5.15 18.72 -25.26
C LEU A 477 4.44 20.06 -25.06
N SER A 478 4.80 20.81 -24.03
CA SER A 478 4.27 22.14 -23.78
C SER A 478 5.39 23.11 -23.41
N VAL A 479 5.22 24.36 -23.86
CA VAL A 479 6.00 25.51 -23.44
C VAL A 479 5.04 26.43 -22.68
N ALA A 480 5.45 26.90 -21.52
CA ALA A 480 4.75 27.95 -20.79
C ALA A 480 5.68 29.14 -20.56
N ASP A 481 5.13 30.34 -20.52
CA ASP A 481 5.81 31.53 -20.02
C ASP A 481 5.03 32.08 -18.83
N SER A 482 5.75 32.52 -17.80
CA SER A 482 5.20 33.22 -16.65
C SER A 482 5.88 34.58 -16.53
N VAL A 483 5.09 35.62 -16.72
CA VAL A 483 5.52 37.01 -16.77
C VAL A 483 5.07 37.73 -15.52
N ARG A 484 6.04 38.05 -14.64
CA ARG A 484 5.79 38.92 -13.49
C ARG A 484 5.75 40.38 -13.95
N SER A 485 4.57 40.82 -14.38
CA SER A 485 4.33 42.18 -14.87
C SER A 485 4.72 43.23 -13.82
N ASN A 486 4.38 43.00 -12.55
CA ASN A 486 4.83 43.80 -11.41
C ASN A 486 4.82 42.97 -10.11
N ASP A 487 4.98 43.62 -8.95
CA ASP A 487 5.02 42.91 -7.66
C ASP A 487 3.71 42.21 -7.27
N GLN A 488 2.60 42.63 -7.88
CA GLN A 488 1.23 42.21 -7.57
C GLN A 488 0.59 41.39 -8.69
N LEU A 489 1.06 41.47 -9.93
CA LEU A 489 0.45 40.84 -11.10
C LEU A 489 1.44 39.92 -11.81
N THR A 490 1.06 38.65 -11.90
CA THR A 490 1.71 37.64 -12.74
C THR A 490 0.74 37.20 -13.81
N LEU A 491 1.18 37.23 -15.06
CA LEU A 491 0.47 36.67 -16.20
C LEU A 491 1.20 35.39 -16.62
N GLY A 492 0.48 34.43 -17.18
CA GLY A 492 1.11 33.27 -17.76
C GLY A 492 0.33 32.76 -18.96
N ASP A 493 1.04 32.22 -19.91
CA ASP A 493 0.50 31.57 -21.09
C ASP A 493 1.21 30.25 -21.30
N HIS A 494 0.53 29.30 -21.92
CA HIS A 494 1.18 28.07 -22.36
C HIS A 494 0.58 27.58 -23.67
N ILE A 495 1.40 26.88 -24.44
CA ILE A 495 1.03 26.22 -25.69
C ILE A 495 1.77 24.91 -25.80
N GLY A 496 1.11 23.90 -26.32
CA GLY A 496 1.66 22.56 -26.45
C GLY A 496 0.86 21.67 -27.37
N LEU A 497 1.34 20.45 -27.52
CA LEU A 497 0.71 19.40 -28.28
C LEU A 497 0.68 18.14 -27.44
N ALA A 498 -0.44 17.42 -27.48
CA ALA A 498 -0.55 16.07 -26.96
C ALA A 498 -0.94 15.12 -28.08
N ARG A 499 -0.38 13.92 -28.09
CA ARG A 499 -0.69 12.86 -29.05
C ARG A 499 -0.89 11.55 -28.33
N SER A 500 -1.84 10.77 -28.82
CA SER A 500 -2.07 9.39 -28.42
C SER A 500 -2.06 8.47 -29.63
N ASN A 501 -1.70 7.19 -29.45
CA ASN A 501 -1.61 6.24 -30.54
C ASN A 501 -2.93 6.12 -31.33
N GLY A 502 -2.83 6.14 -32.66
CA GLY A 502 -3.98 6.02 -33.56
C GLY A 502 -4.88 7.27 -33.63
N LYS A 503 -4.48 8.40 -33.04
CA LYS A 503 -5.23 9.67 -33.07
C LYS A 503 -4.34 10.84 -33.51
N SER A 504 -4.99 11.90 -34.01
CA SER A 504 -4.33 13.17 -34.36
C SER A 504 -3.75 13.85 -33.12
N ALA A 505 -2.75 14.71 -33.32
CA ALA A 505 -2.26 15.57 -32.26
C ALA A 505 -3.34 16.60 -31.88
N SER A 506 -3.46 16.87 -30.60
CA SER A 506 -4.37 17.86 -30.03
C SER A 506 -3.58 19.05 -29.50
N LEU A 507 -4.11 20.25 -29.73
CA LEU A 507 -3.57 21.49 -29.16
C LEU A 507 -3.83 21.52 -27.65
N LEU A 508 -2.80 21.86 -26.89
CA LEU A 508 -2.90 22.31 -25.51
C LEU A 508 -2.60 23.81 -25.52
N ALA A 509 -3.44 24.64 -24.92
CA ALA A 509 -3.15 26.06 -24.79
C ALA A 509 -3.88 26.62 -23.59
N GLY A 510 -3.30 27.61 -22.92
CA GLY A 510 -4.01 28.26 -21.83
C GLY A 510 -3.42 29.58 -21.44
N LEU A 511 -4.23 30.37 -20.75
CA LEU A 511 -3.91 31.67 -20.20
C LEU A 511 -4.21 31.66 -18.71
N SER A 512 -3.36 32.32 -17.94
CA SER A 512 -3.49 32.46 -16.50
C SER A 512 -3.15 33.89 -16.06
N ALA A 513 -3.83 34.36 -15.02
CA ALA A 513 -3.53 35.62 -14.36
C ALA A 513 -3.64 35.42 -12.85
N ALA A 514 -2.65 35.92 -12.12
CA ALA A 514 -2.66 35.97 -10.67
C ALA A 514 -2.41 37.42 -10.23
N TRP A 515 -3.35 37.99 -9.48
CA TRP A 515 -3.34 39.37 -9.04
C TRP A 515 -3.50 39.46 -7.52
N SER A 516 -2.53 40.07 -6.84
CA SER A 516 -2.53 40.31 -5.40
C SER A 516 -2.47 41.82 -5.12
N PRO A 517 -3.60 42.54 -5.22
CA PRO A 517 -3.63 44.01 -5.02
C PRO A 517 -3.20 44.42 -3.62
N ARG A 518 -3.41 43.52 -2.65
CA ARG A 518 -2.98 43.63 -1.26
C ARG A 518 -2.33 42.32 -0.86
N PRO A 519 -1.35 42.31 0.07
CA PRO A 519 -0.73 41.06 0.54
C PRO A 519 -1.69 40.04 1.18
N GLN A 520 -2.91 40.49 1.52
CA GLN A 520 -3.98 39.69 2.11
C GLN A 520 -4.91 39.08 1.06
N ASP A 521 -5.00 39.67 -0.14
CA ASP A 521 -5.93 39.27 -1.18
C ASP A 521 -5.15 38.74 -2.38
N SER A 522 -5.54 37.59 -2.90
CA SER A 522 -5.06 37.08 -4.19
C SER A 522 -6.22 36.55 -5.00
N PHE A 523 -6.30 37.03 -6.23
CA PHE A 523 -7.23 36.59 -7.26
C PHE A 523 -6.46 35.80 -8.31
N GLY A 524 -7.02 34.70 -8.78
CA GLY A 524 -6.49 33.91 -9.87
C GLY A 524 -7.55 33.69 -10.93
N GLY A 525 -7.13 33.56 -12.18
CA GLY A 525 -7.98 33.16 -13.29
C GLY A 525 -7.20 32.28 -14.24
N THR A 526 -7.79 31.19 -14.73
CA THR A 526 -7.22 30.36 -15.80
C THR A 526 -8.29 30.05 -16.86
N ILE A 527 -7.86 30.00 -18.11
CA ILE A 527 -8.64 29.53 -19.25
C ILE A 527 -7.74 28.56 -20.01
N ASP A 528 -8.14 27.30 -20.07
CA ASP A 528 -7.32 26.19 -20.57
C ASP A 528 -8.08 25.40 -21.64
N VAL A 529 -7.52 25.34 -22.83
CA VAL A 529 -7.90 24.42 -23.90
C VAL A 529 -7.02 23.18 -23.79
N GLY A 530 -7.66 22.04 -23.54
CA GLY A 530 -6.99 20.79 -23.23
C GLY A 530 -7.46 19.63 -24.09
N SER A 531 -6.70 18.54 -24.04
CA SER A 531 -7.10 17.25 -24.60
C SER A 531 -6.57 16.11 -23.74
N ASN A 532 -7.41 15.08 -23.56
CA ASN A 532 -7.04 13.90 -22.79
C ASN A 532 -6.19 12.90 -23.60
N GLY A 533 -6.03 13.11 -24.92
CA GLY A 533 -5.68 12.02 -25.82
C GLY A 533 -6.76 10.91 -25.82
N GLY A 534 -6.78 10.06 -26.83
CA GLY A 534 -7.57 8.84 -26.78
C GLY A 534 -6.93 7.90 -25.76
N GLY A 535 -7.62 7.61 -24.65
CA GLY A 535 -7.21 6.56 -23.73
C GLY A 535 -7.04 5.23 -24.46
N GLY A 536 -6.26 4.32 -23.87
CA GLY A 536 -6.14 2.96 -24.39
C GLY A 536 -7.52 2.32 -24.58
N ARG A 537 -7.62 1.37 -25.52
CA ARG A 537 -8.86 0.66 -25.80
C ARG A 537 -9.44 0.10 -24.50
N ARG A 538 -10.56 0.68 -24.03
CA ARG A 538 -11.33 0.10 -22.94
C ARG A 538 -12.00 -1.13 -23.51
N VAL A 539 -11.37 -2.29 -23.33
CA VAL A 539 -12.04 -3.56 -23.62
C VAL A 539 -12.99 -3.79 -22.45
N GLY A 540 -14.16 -3.14 -22.49
CA GLY A 540 -15.28 -3.58 -21.67
C GLY A 540 -15.55 -5.04 -22.01
N THR A 541 -15.53 -5.92 -21.02
CA THR A 541 -15.92 -7.31 -21.21
C THR A 541 -17.37 -7.45 -20.84
N LEU A 542 -18.09 -8.23 -21.65
CA LEU A 542 -19.44 -8.65 -21.28
C LEU A 542 -19.32 -9.47 -20.00
N SER A 543 -20.09 -9.12 -18.97
CA SER A 543 -20.13 -9.91 -17.76
C SER A 543 -20.67 -11.31 -18.06
N ASP A 544 -19.99 -12.32 -17.52
CA ASP A 544 -20.51 -13.68 -17.41
C ASP A 544 -21.90 -13.63 -16.75
N PRO A 545 -22.96 -14.28 -17.29
CA PRO A 545 -24.28 -14.33 -16.66
C PRO A 545 -24.25 -14.65 -15.17
N VAL A 546 -23.32 -15.49 -14.73
CA VAL A 546 -23.11 -15.87 -13.32
C VAL A 546 -22.59 -14.72 -12.46
N SER A 547 -21.86 -13.78 -13.05
CA SER A 547 -21.26 -12.64 -12.35
C SER A 547 -22.17 -11.41 -12.27
N LEU A 548 -23.38 -11.50 -12.84
CA LEU A 548 -24.36 -10.41 -12.76
C LEU A 548 -24.83 -10.23 -11.31
N GLN A 549 -24.99 -8.96 -10.90
CA GLN A 549 -25.56 -8.62 -9.61
C GLN A 549 -27.07 -8.47 -9.75
N PHE A 550 -27.83 -9.38 -9.17
CA PHE A 550 -29.29 -9.37 -9.24
C PHE A 550 -29.87 -8.53 -8.11
N ASN A 551 -30.77 -7.59 -8.44
CA ASN A 551 -31.62 -6.91 -7.47
C ASN A 551 -33.04 -7.46 -7.58
N CYS A 552 -33.36 -8.44 -6.75
CA CYS A 552 -34.61 -9.19 -6.83
C CYS A 552 -35.83 -8.31 -6.52
N GLY A 553 -35.69 -7.32 -5.63
CA GLY A 553 -36.76 -6.36 -5.33
C GLY A 553 -37.07 -5.41 -6.49
N GLY A 554 -36.11 -5.18 -7.37
CA GLY A 554 -36.26 -4.34 -8.56
C GLY A 554 -36.47 -5.12 -9.86
N GLU A 555 -36.43 -6.45 -9.84
CA GLU A 555 -36.45 -7.33 -11.01
C GLU A 555 -35.40 -6.93 -12.09
N VAL A 556 -34.21 -6.52 -11.66
CA VAL A 556 -33.12 -6.08 -12.55
C VAL A 556 -31.79 -6.76 -12.21
N ALA A 557 -30.90 -6.84 -13.20
CA ALA A 557 -29.53 -7.32 -13.03
C ALA A 557 -28.52 -6.29 -13.56
N PHE A 558 -27.38 -6.19 -12.88
CA PHE A 558 -26.29 -5.27 -13.21
C PHE A 558 -25.04 -6.03 -13.66
N GLY A 559 -24.35 -5.52 -14.67
CA GLY A 559 -23.08 -6.04 -15.15
C GLY A 559 -22.25 -4.99 -15.88
N SER A 560 -21.22 -5.44 -16.57
CA SER A 560 -20.37 -4.67 -17.49
C SER A 560 -20.53 -5.18 -18.92
N GLY A 561 -20.22 -4.33 -19.89
CA GLY A 561 -20.24 -4.74 -21.29
C GLY A 561 -19.25 -3.99 -22.18
N PRO A 562 -18.94 -4.53 -23.38
CA PRO A 562 -18.15 -3.83 -24.37
C PRO A 562 -18.82 -2.52 -24.80
N GLY A 563 -18.03 -1.46 -24.91
CA GLY A 563 -18.53 -0.17 -25.36
C GLY A 563 -17.68 0.44 -26.46
N ASP A 564 -17.94 1.72 -26.67
CA ASP A 564 -17.25 2.51 -27.66
C ASP A 564 -15.79 2.71 -27.26
N GLN A 565 -14.98 3.02 -28.26
CA GLN A 565 -13.58 3.36 -28.06
C GLN A 565 -13.42 4.84 -27.76
N ALA A 566 -12.45 5.19 -26.92
CA ALA A 566 -12.17 6.58 -26.60
C ALA A 566 -11.84 7.38 -27.89
N GLY A 567 -12.58 8.47 -28.09
CA GLY A 567 -12.30 9.48 -29.10
C GLY A 567 -11.17 10.42 -28.70
N SER A 568 -10.85 11.37 -29.58
CA SER A 568 -10.04 12.53 -29.23
C SER A 568 -10.89 13.47 -28.38
N GLN A 569 -10.68 13.48 -27.06
CA GLN A 569 -11.39 14.40 -26.18
C GLN A 569 -10.78 15.79 -26.25
N THR A 570 -11.61 16.83 -26.37
CA THR A 570 -11.19 18.22 -26.25
C THR A 570 -11.93 18.89 -25.09
N SER A 571 -11.29 19.80 -24.39
CA SER A 571 -11.92 20.55 -23.30
C SER A 571 -11.61 22.04 -23.38
N LEU A 572 -12.56 22.85 -22.93
CA LEU A 572 -12.37 24.23 -22.51
C LEU A 572 -12.66 24.31 -21.02
N SER A 573 -11.67 24.66 -20.21
CA SER A 573 -11.77 24.83 -18.77
C SER A 573 -11.56 26.30 -18.42
N GLU A 574 -12.42 26.84 -17.56
CA GLU A 574 -12.40 28.20 -17.06
C GLU A 574 -12.45 28.12 -15.53
N ARG A 575 -11.52 28.76 -14.85
CA ARG A 575 -11.47 28.79 -13.39
C ARG A 575 -11.15 30.17 -12.88
N ALA A 576 -11.87 30.62 -11.87
CA ALA A 576 -11.61 31.85 -11.12
C ALA A 576 -11.42 31.51 -9.66
N THR A 577 -10.32 31.97 -9.06
CA THR A 577 -9.99 31.73 -7.65
C THR A 577 -9.85 33.05 -6.90
N TRP A 578 -10.22 33.03 -5.64
CA TRP A 578 -10.00 34.12 -4.69
C TRP A 578 -9.51 33.53 -3.38
N GLN A 579 -8.50 34.15 -2.78
CA GLN A 579 -8.01 33.81 -1.46
C GLN A 579 -7.82 35.09 -0.66
N HIS A 580 -8.28 35.06 0.58
CA HIS A 580 -8.19 36.16 1.53
C HIS A 580 -7.56 35.70 2.83
N ARG A 581 -6.57 36.45 3.33
CA ARG A 581 -5.89 36.22 4.62
C ARG A 581 -6.44 37.15 5.68
N LEU A 582 -7.07 36.58 6.69
CA LEU A 582 -7.63 37.27 7.86
C LEU A 582 -6.55 37.54 8.92
N GLY A 583 -5.40 38.07 8.51
CA GLY A 583 -4.26 38.32 9.39
C GLY A 583 -3.78 37.05 10.11
N ARG A 584 -3.81 37.04 11.45
CA ARG A 584 -3.43 35.87 12.27
C ARG A 584 -4.57 34.86 12.47
N ILE A 585 -5.80 35.25 12.12
CA ILE A 585 -7.00 34.45 12.36
C ILE A 585 -7.09 33.31 11.36
N GLY A 586 -6.61 33.46 10.12
CA GLY A 586 -6.74 32.39 9.15
C GLY A 586 -6.71 32.83 7.69
N GLN A 587 -7.18 31.95 6.81
CA GLN A 587 -7.38 32.22 5.40
C GLN A 587 -8.69 31.57 4.90
N ILE A 588 -9.30 32.21 3.90
CA ILE A 588 -10.44 31.69 3.15
C ILE A 588 -10.02 31.60 1.69
N SER A 589 -10.46 30.56 0.99
CA SER A 589 -10.35 30.42 -0.45
C SER A 589 -11.70 30.08 -1.06
N ALA A 590 -11.94 30.57 -2.26
CA ALA A 590 -13.06 30.22 -3.11
C ALA A 590 -12.57 29.96 -4.53
N SER A 591 -13.17 28.98 -5.20
CA SER A 591 -12.89 28.61 -6.58
C SER A 591 -14.20 28.40 -7.31
N LEU A 592 -14.45 29.18 -8.36
CA LEU A 592 -15.54 28.97 -9.31
C LEU A 592 -14.92 28.35 -10.56
N TYR A 593 -15.51 27.28 -11.06
CA TYR A 593 -15.00 26.60 -12.25
C TYR A 593 -16.12 26.18 -13.19
N ARG A 594 -15.79 26.10 -14.47
CA ARG A 594 -16.60 25.53 -15.52
C ARG A 594 -15.70 24.88 -16.56
N GLN A 595 -16.00 23.65 -16.93
CA GLN A 595 -15.27 22.90 -17.93
C GLN A 595 -16.24 22.19 -18.86
N VAL A 596 -16.12 22.47 -20.15
CA VAL A 596 -16.90 21.83 -21.21
C VAL A 596 -15.97 20.89 -21.95
N GLN A 597 -16.31 19.60 -21.95
CA GLN A 597 -15.60 18.58 -22.69
C GLN A 597 -16.45 18.07 -23.85
N HIS A 598 -15.82 17.78 -24.98
CA HIS A 598 -16.43 17.19 -26.16
C HIS A 598 -15.80 15.84 -26.46
N ASP A 599 -16.56 14.95 -27.10
CA ASP A 599 -16.17 13.59 -27.45
C ASP A 599 -15.69 12.75 -26.24
N THR A 600 -16.23 13.06 -25.05
CA THR A 600 -15.95 12.35 -23.82
C THR A 600 -16.51 10.92 -23.88
N LEU A 601 -15.75 10.00 -23.30
CA LEU A 601 -16.17 8.62 -23.10
C LEU A 601 -16.85 8.53 -21.74
N LEU A 602 -18.16 8.35 -21.74
CA LEU A 602 -18.99 8.23 -20.56
C LEU A 602 -19.24 6.76 -20.23
N ASN A 603 -18.84 6.30 -19.04
CA ASN A 603 -19.30 5.00 -18.55
C ASN A 603 -20.73 5.16 -18.01
N ALA A 604 -21.71 4.56 -18.69
CA ALA A 604 -23.13 4.69 -18.35
C ALA A 604 -23.78 3.32 -18.17
N LEU A 605 -24.77 3.24 -17.28
CA LEU A 605 -25.66 2.08 -17.18
C LEU A 605 -26.65 2.09 -18.36
N VAL A 606 -26.47 1.15 -19.29
CA VAL A 606 -27.28 0.99 -20.49
C VAL A 606 -28.19 -0.22 -20.32
N ASN A 607 -29.49 -0.01 -20.52
CA ASN A 607 -30.45 -1.11 -20.57
C ASN A 607 -30.16 -2.00 -21.80
N ALA A 608 -30.16 -3.32 -21.63
CA ALA A 608 -29.76 -4.24 -22.68
C ALA A 608 -30.70 -4.22 -23.90
N SER A 609 -31.94 -3.75 -23.76
CA SER A 609 -32.84 -3.49 -24.90
C SER A 609 -32.37 -2.36 -25.82
N ALA A 610 -31.51 -1.46 -25.31
CA ALA A 610 -30.96 -0.35 -26.08
C ALA A 610 -29.68 -0.72 -26.86
N LEU A 611 -29.14 -1.92 -26.62
CA LEU A 611 -27.90 -2.39 -27.25
C LEU A 611 -28.20 -3.02 -28.62
N PRO A 612 -27.27 -2.91 -29.58
CA PRO A 612 -27.49 -3.38 -30.95
C PRO A 612 -27.68 -4.91 -31.01
N GLY A 613 -28.37 -5.37 -32.06
CA GLY A 613 -28.51 -6.80 -32.35
C GLY A 613 -27.13 -7.48 -32.50
N GLY A 614 -26.97 -8.67 -31.93
CA GLY A 614 -25.71 -9.42 -31.92
C GLY A 614 -24.72 -9.01 -30.82
N TYR A 615 -25.06 -8.03 -29.97
CA TYR A 615 -24.24 -7.67 -28.81
C TYR A 615 -24.10 -8.82 -27.80
N PHE A 616 -25.18 -9.58 -27.62
CA PHE A 616 -25.23 -10.72 -26.72
C PHE A 616 -25.03 -12.04 -27.49
N PRO A 617 -24.27 -13.00 -26.94
CA PRO A 617 -24.20 -14.34 -27.52
C PRO A 617 -25.57 -15.03 -27.48
N PRO A 618 -25.83 -16.01 -28.36
CA PRO A 618 -27.03 -16.82 -28.29
C PRO A 618 -27.22 -17.41 -26.89
N ASN A 619 -28.47 -17.47 -26.42
CA ASN A 619 -28.88 -17.98 -25.11
C ASN A 619 -28.41 -17.17 -23.88
N TYR A 620 -27.74 -16.02 -24.03
CA TYR A 620 -27.32 -15.21 -22.88
C TYR A 620 -28.46 -14.95 -21.89
N PHE A 621 -29.58 -14.39 -22.37
CA PHE A 621 -30.75 -14.11 -21.52
C PHE A 621 -31.46 -15.36 -21.01
N GLN A 622 -31.37 -16.48 -21.74
CA GLN A 622 -31.90 -17.76 -21.24
C GLN A 622 -31.08 -18.25 -20.04
N THR A 623 -29.76 -18.12 -20.08
CA THR A 623 -28.89 -18.44 -18.94
C THR A 623 -29.11 -17.47 -17.78
N VAL A 624 -29.21 -16.17 -18.05
CA VAL A 624 -29.54 -15.17 -17.00
C VAL A 624 -30.89 -15.49 -16.35
N GLN A 625 -31.91 -15.85 -17.14
CA GLN A 625 -33.22 -16.26 -16.64
C GLN A 625 -33.13 -17.50 -15.75
N GLN A 626 -32.36 -18.51 -16.15
CA GLN A 626 -32.14 -19.73 -15.37
C GLN A 626 -31.48 -19.43 -14.03
N ILE A 627 -30.46 -18.57 -14.02
CA ILE A 627 -29.78 -18.13 -12.78
C ILE A 627 -30.75 -17.32 -11.92
N TYR A 628 -31.51 -16.40 -12.51
CA TYR A 628 -32.51 -15.62 -11.79
C TYR A 628 -33.55 -16.49 -11.08
N GLN A 629 -34.00 -17.58 -11.72
CA GLN A 629 -34.96 -18.53 -11.15
C GLN A 629 -34.34 -19.52 -10.16
N SER A 630 -33.01 -19.64 -10.14
CA SER A 630 -32.32 -20.57 -9.24
C SER A 630 -32.37 -20.07 -7.79
N SER A 631 -32.06 -20.96 -6.84
CA SER A 631 -32.02 -20.59 -5.42
C SER A 631 -30.87 -19.62 -5.11
N GLY A 632 -29.80 -19.69 -5.92
CA GLY A 632 -28.69 -18.74 -5.92
C GLY A 632 -28.94 -17.43 -6.67
N GLY A 633 -30.11 -17.24 -7.29
CA GLY A 633 -30.55 -15.97 -7.86
C GLY A 633 -31.61 -15.32 -6.98
N CYS A 634 -32.82 -15.22 -7.53
CA CYS A 634 -33.97 -14.65 -6.84
C CYS A 634 -35.00 -15.69 -6.39
N GLY A 635 -34.87 -16.96 -6.81
CA GLY A 635 -35.74 -18.07 -6.38
C GLY A 635 -37.23 -17.89 -6.69
N GLN A 636 -37.60 -16.88 -7.49
CA GLN A 636 -38.97 -16.58 -7.87
C GLN A 636 -39.22 -17.05 -9.31
N PRO A 637 -40.36 -17.70 -9.60
CA PRO A 637 -40.84 -17.88 -10.97
C PRO A 637 -41.31 -16.51 -11.49
N ALA A 638 -40.36 -15.62 -11.80
CA ALA A 638 -40.66 -14.26 -12.23
C ALA A 638 -41.18 -14.21 -13.66
N ALA A 639 -41.77 -13.06 -13.99
CA ALA A 639 -41.97 -12.60 -15.35
C ALA A 639 -40.68 -12.82 -16.19
N PRO A 640 -40.80 -13.09 -17.50
CA PRO A 640 -39.66 -13.39 -18.36
C PRO A 640 -38.59 -12.29 -18.26
N PHE A 641 -37.45 -12.67 -17.69
CA PHE A 641 -36.24 -11.88 -17.48
C PHE A 641 -35.54 -11.71 -18.82
N GLY A 642 -35.77 -10.56 -19.45
CA GLY A 642 -35.31 -10.26 -20.80
C GLY A 642 -34.29 -9.12 -20.86
N PRO A 643 -34.01 -8.61 -22.07
CA PRO A 643 -33.14 -7.45 -22.26
C PRO A 643 -33.59 -6.20 -21.48
N ALA A 644 -34.88 -6.03 -21.21
CA ALA A 644 -35.39 -4.90 -20.44
C ALA A 644 -34.98 -4.93 -18.95
N ASN A 645 -34.58 -6.10 -18.43
CA ASN A 645 -34.23 -6.32 -17.03
C ASN A 645 -32.72 -6.26 -16.76
N VAL A 646 -31.88 -6.15 -17.79
CA VAL A 646 -30.42 -6.17 -17.63
C VAL A 646 -29.85 -4.78 -17.93
N TYR A 647 -29.05 -4.24 -17.01
CA TYR A 647 -28.31 -3.00 -17.16
C TYR A 647 -26.82 -3.29 -17.16
N LEU A 648 -26.12 -2.85 -18.21
CA LEU A 648 -24.68 -3.01 -18.33
C LEU A 648 -23.99 -1.64 -18.22
N ASN A 649 -22.93 -1.56 -17.44
CA ASN A 649 -22.01 -0.43 -17.49
C ASN A 649 -21.21 -0.50 -18.81
N VAL A 650 -21.53 0.42 -19.73
CA VAL A 650 -21.01 0.46 -21.09
C VAL A 650 -20.36 1.83 -21.33
N PRO A 651 -19.11 1.87 -21.81
CA PRO A 651 -18.51 3.10 -22.31
C PRO A 651 -19.23 3.63 -23.57
N ILE A 652 -19.66 4.89 -23.56
CA ILE A 652 -20.35 5.58 -24.66
C ILE A 652 -19.52 6.80 -25.08
N ALA A 653 -19.13 6.86 -26.34
CA ALA A 653 -18.34 7.97 -26.89
C ALA A 653 -19.23 9.09 -27.43
N GLY A 654 -18.61 10.20 -27.85
CA GLY A 654 -19.34 11.32 -28.47
C GLY A 654 -20.18 12.14 -27.50
N VAL A 655 -19.99 11.96 -26.19
CA VAL A 655 -20.74 12.70 -25.16
C VAL A 655 -20.06 14.05 -24.91
N LYS A 656 -20.85 15.12 -24.91
CA LYS A 656 -20.40 16.42 -24.38
C LYS A 656 -20.67 16.44 -22.87
N MET A 657 -19.63 16.67 -22.06
CA MET A 657 -19.77 16.77 -20.60
C MET A 657 -19.58 18.22 -20.16
N VAL A 658 -20.44 18.72 -19.28
CA VAL A 658 -20.29 20.03 -18.63
C VAL A 658 -20.08 19.80 -17.14
N TYR A 659 -18.91 20.19 -16.65
CA TYR A 659 -18.56 20.21 -15.22
C TYR A 659 -18.56 21.66 -14.76
N GLN A 660 -19.27 22.00 -13.70
CA GLN A 660 -19.26 23.37 -13.18
C GLN A 660 -19.56 23.38 -11.69
N GLY A 661 -19.01 24.34 -10.97
CA GLY A 661 -19.20 24.36 -9.53
C GLY A 661 -18.51 25.49 -8.80
N LEU A 662 -18.74 25.51 -7.49
CA LEU A 662 -18.15 26.41 -6.51
C LEU A 662 -17.56 25.58 -5.39
N GLN A 663 -16.29 25.82 -5.08
CA GLN A 663 -15.62 25.33 -3.89
C GLN A 663 -15.28 26.50 -2.98
N VAL A 664 -15.55 26.37 -1.70
CA VAL A 664 -15.14 27.31 -0.66
C VAL A 664 -14.47 26.49 0.45
N SER A 665 -13.29 26.90 0.89
CA SER A 665 -12.61 26.28 2.02
C SER A 665 -11.87 27.33 2.82
N GLY A 666 -11.62 27.06 4.09
CA GLY A 666 -10.85 27.97 4.92
C GLY A 666 -10.09 27.25 6.02
N THR A 667 -9.12 27.95 6.61
CA THR A 667 -8.47 27.54 7.85
C THR A 667 -8.53 28.71 8.81
N PHE A 668 -9.11 28.51 9.99
CA PHE A 668 -9.37 29.55 10.99
C PHE A 668 -8.81 29.13 12.35
N ASN A 669 -7.78 29.82 12.82
CA ASN A 669 -7.33 29.77 14.20
C ASN A 669 -8.30 30.59 15.07
N ILE A 670 -9.44 29.99 15.44
CA ILE A 670 -10.45 30.59 16.32
C ILE A 670 -9.80 31.07 17.62
N THR A 671 -8.85 30.28 18.14
CA THR A 671 -7.95 30.68 19.22
C THR A 671 -6.52 30.26 18.88
N ARG A 672 -5.55 30.56 19.77
CA ARG A 672 -4.16 30.03 19.62
C ARG A 672 -4.07 28.51 19.64
N ASN A 673 -5.13 27.85 20.11
CA ASN A 673 -5.18 26.45 20.48
C ASN A 673 -6.31 25.70 19.76
N LEU A 674 -7.13 26.40 18.97
CA LEU A 674 -8.29 25.84 18.26
C LEU A 674 -8.23 26.31 16.80
N ALA A 675 -8.05 25.37 15.90
CA ALA A 675 -8.18 25.56 14.46
C ALA A 675 -9.47 24.91 13.95
N ALA A 676 -10.13 25.57 13.01
CA ALA A 676 -11.29 25.08 12.29
C ALA A 676 -11.02 25.13 10.78
N GLN A 677 -11.37 24.07 10.07
CA GLN A 677 -11.14 23.92 8.63
C GLN A 677 -12.45 23.56 7.94
N PRO A 678 -13.37 24.53 7.74
CA PRO A 678 -14.61 24.27 7.03
C PRO A 678 -14.39 24.23 5.51
N PHE A 679 -15.20 23.42 4.84
CA PHE A 679 -15.33 23.46 3.39
C PHE A 679 -16.79 23.28 2.94
N TYR A 680 -17.06 23.78 1.74
CA TYR A 680 -18.33 23.63 1.05
C TYR A 680 -18.07 23.51 -0.45
N ASN A 681 -18.65 22.52 -1.09
CA ASN A 681 -18.51 22.25 -2.52
C ASN A 681 -19.91 22.05 -3.12
N VAL A 682 -20.19 22.76 -4.21
CA VAL A 682 -21.34 22.52 -5.09
C VAL A 682 -20.78 22.17 -6.46
N GLN A 683 -21.19 21.02 -6.99
CA GLN A 683 -20.69 20.55 -8.28
C GLN A 683 -21.85 19.99 -9.12
N VAL A 684 -21.90 20.44 -10.36
CA VAL A 684 -22.88 20.05 -11.36
C VAL A 684 -22.14 19.36 -12.50
N VAL A 685 -22.61 18.18 -12.88
CA VAL A 685 -22.04 17.37 -13.95
C VAL A 685 -23.16 16.90 -14.87
N GLU A 686 -23.21 17.50 -16.06
CA GLU A 686 -24.29 17.29 -17.02
C GLU A 686 -23.73 16.65 -18.30
N PRO A 687 -24.22 15.47 -18.69
CA PRO A 687 -23.94 14.88 -19.99
C PRO A 687 -24.91 15.43 -21.04
N PHE A 688 -24.44 15.67 -22.25
CA PHE A 688 -25.25 16.02 -23.42
C PHE A 688 -24.90 15.04 -24.54
N ALA A 689 -25.88 14.21 -24.92
CA ALA A 689 -25.69 13.20 -25.95
C ALA A 689 -27.01 12.85 -26.64
N ASP A 690 -26.94 12.67 -27.95
CA ASP A 690 -28.04 12.19 -28.80
C ASP A 690 -27.92 10.67 -29.10
N ASP A 691 -27.17 9.93 -28.29
CA ASP A 691 -26.97 8.49 -28.46
C ASP A 691 -28.24 7.70 -28.09
N GLY A 692 -28.68 6.79 -28.97
CA GLY A 692 -29.87 5.98 -28.77
C GLY A 692 -29.88 5.15 -27.48
N ARG A 693 -28.70 4.75 -26.98
CA ARG A 693 -28.54 4.02 -25.70
C ARG A 693 -28.87 4.89 -24.50
N LEU A 694 -28.53 6.19 -24.56
CA LEU A 694 -28.83 7.18 -23.52
C LEU A 694 -30.22 7.81 -23.70
N ALA A 695 -30.74 7.79 -24.93
CA ALA A 695 -32.05 8.32 -25.25
C ALA A 695 -33.22 7.36 -24.97
N ASN A 696 -32.92 6.11 -24.63
CA ASN A 696 -33.91 5.13 -24.22
C ASN A 696 -34.64 5.57 -22.92
N PRO A 697 -35.97 5.40 -22.80
CA PRO A 697 -36.73 5.62 -21.58
C PRO A 697 -36.13 5.02 -20.29
N TYR A 698 -35.40 3.90 -20.39
CA TYR A 698 -34.77 3.24 -19.24
C TYR A 698 -33.44 3.85 -18.80
N SER A 699 -32.88 4.81 -19.54
CA SER A 699 -31.57 5.39 -19.22
C SER A 699 -31.64 6.19 -17.91
N PRO A 700 -30.79 5.89 -16.90
CA PRO A 700 -30.62 6.74 -15.72
C PRO A 700 -29.73 7.96 -15.98
N VAL A 701 -29.08 8.01 -17.15
CA VAL A 701 -28.28 9.15 -17.61
C VAL A 701 -29.17 9.98 -18.53
N ILE A 702 -29.65 11.11 -18.01
CA ILE A 702 -30.57 12.01 -18.72
C ILE A 702 -29.76 13.19 -19.26
N SER A 703 -29.84 13.42 -20.58
CA SER A 703 -29.14 14.52 -21.24
C SER A 703 -29.55 15.87 -20.64
N GLY A 704 -28.56 16.69 -20.25
CA GLY A 704 -28.74 17.98 -19.59
C GLY A 704 -29.12 17.92 -18.11
N SER A 705 -29.07 16.75 -17.47
CA SER A 705 -29.34 16.57 -16.04
C SER A 705 -28.10 16.11 -15.28
N GLN A 706 -28.10 16.26 -13.95
CA GLN A 706 -27.02 15.74 -13.10
C GLN A 706 -26.81 14.23 -13.34
N ILE A 707 -25.57 13.84 -13.63
CA ILE A 707 -25.22 12.43 -13.81
C ILE A 707 -25.40 11.63 -12.51
N PRO A 708 -25.86 10.36 -12.57
CA PRO A 708 -25.87 9.45 -11.43
C PRO A 708 -24.54 9.36 -10.68
N GLY A 709 -24.60 9.29 -9.35
CA GLY A 709 -23.45 9.02 -8.48
C GLY A 709 -22.53 10.23 -8.23
N VAL A 710 -22.87 11.42 -8.74
CA VAL A 710 -22.15 12.66 -8.43
C VAL A 710 -23.01 13.54 -7.52
N PRO A 711 -22.64 13.69 -6.23
CA PRO A 711 -23.43 14.49 -5.29
C PRO A 711 -23.38 15.97 -5.69
N LEU A 712 -24.54 16.63 -5.65
CA LEU A 712 -24.66 18.05 -5.97
C LEU A 712 -23.94 18.93 -4.94
N ARG A 713 -23.98 18.53 -3.65
CA ARG A 713 -23.43 19.30 -2.53
C ARG A 713 -22.62 18.42 -1.60
N GLN A 714 -21.47 18.92 -1.18
CA GLN A 714 -20.67 18.36 -0.10
C GLN A 714 -20.28 19.49 0.85
N ALA A 715 -20.24 19.22 2.13
CA ALA A 715 -19.78 20.18 3.13
C ALA A 715 -19.01 19.43 4.20
N GLY A 716 -18.08 20.09 4.86
CA GLY A 716 -17.44 19.49 6.02
C GLY A 716 -16.75 20.51 6.90
N MET A 717 -16.35 20.06 8.08
CA MET A 717 -15.68 20.87 9.06
C MET A 717 -14.79 19.99 9.93
N THR A 718 -13.48 20.28 9.87
CA THR A 718 -12.50 19.69 10.78
C THR A 718 -12.18 20.68 11.90
N LEU A 719 -12.11 20.19 13.14
CA LEU A 719 -11.69 20.92 14.32
C LEU A 719 -10.43 20.27 14.89
N ASP A 720 -9.45 21.09 15.21
CA ASP A 720 -8.19 20.69 15.85
C ASP A 720 -7.99 21.59 17.08
N TYR A 721 -8.07 20.99 18.27
CA TYR A 721 -7.96 21.67 19.55
C TYR A 721 -6.83 21.09 20.40
N ARG A 722 -5.76 21.87 20.60
CA ARG A 722 -4.67 21.54 21.51
C ARG A 722 -4.68 22.49 22.71
N ALA A 723 -5.18 22.03 23.85
CA ALA A 723 -5.23 22.85 25.06
C ALA A 723 -3.83 23.39 25.42
N PRO A 724 -3.71 24.64 25.91
CA PRO A 724 -2.40 25.23 26.19
C PRO A 724 -1.65 24.41 27.24
N HIS A 725 -0.37 24.12 26.99
CA HIS A 725 0.49 23.25 27.79
C HIS A 725 0.05 21.78 27.91
N SER A 726 -1.01 21.38 27.21
CA SER A 726 -1.46 20.00 27.20
C SER A 726 -0.68 19.19 26.16
N PRO A 727 -0.27 17.94 26.49
CA PRO A 727 0.19 16.99 25.48
C PRO A 727 -0.97 16.45 24.61
N VAL A 728 -2.22 16.75 24.99
CA VAL A 728 -3.43 16.24 24.32
C VAL A 728 -3.94 17.23 23.28
N GLU A 729 -4.09 16.74 22.06
CA GLU A 729 -4.74 17.34 20.91
C GLU A 729 -6.06 16.59 20.66
N TRP A 730 -7.18 17.32 20.61
CA TRP A 730 -8.50 16.82 20.31
C TRP A 730 -8.85 17.13 18.86
N LEU A 731 -9.38 16.14 18.16
CA LEU A 731 -9.70 16.19 16.76
C LEU A 731 -11.17 15.86 16.57
N ALA A 732 -11.85 16.58 15.68
CA ALA A 732 -13.18 16.23 15.22
C ALA A 732 -13.30 16.53 13.73
N ASP A 733 -13.98 15.67 12.98
CA ASP A 733 -14.31 15.91 11.59
C ASP A 733 -15.78 15.58 11.36
N SER A 734 -16.45 16.36 10.51
CA SER A 734 -17.82 16.08 10.12
C SER A 734 -18.00 16.39 8.64
N GLN A 735 -18.74 15.53 7.94
CA GLN A 735 -18.94 15.63 6.50
C GLN A 735 -20.38 15.34 6.13
N TYR A 736 -20.97 16.26 5.38
CA TYR A 736 -22.26 16.11 4.73
C TYR A 736 -22.05 15.78 3.25
N VAL A 737 -22.74 14.75 2.76
CA VAL A 737 -22.82 14.40 1.34
C VAL A 737 -24.30 14.37 0.96
N SER A 738 -24.68 15.12 -0.07
CA SER A 738 -26.06 15.12 -0.57
C SER A 738 -26.45 13.76 -1.19
N GLY A 739 -27.74 13.62 -1.54
CA GLY A 739 -28.19 12.50 -2.38
C GLY A 739 -27.50 12.49 -3.75
N ASN A 740 -27.78 11.44 -4.54
CA ASN A 740 -27.06 11.14 -5.79
C ASN A 740 -25.55 10.95 -5.60
N ASN A 741 -25.15 10.31 -4.51
CA ASN A 741 -23.74 9.98 -4.22
C ASN A 741 -23.37 8.59 -4.76
N ARG A 742 -22.07 8.29 -4.81
CA ARG A 742 -21.53 7.02 -5.33
C ARG A 742 -21.95 5.78 -4.55
N GLN A 743 -22.39 5.99 -3.31
CA GLN A 743 -22.89 4.95 -2.43
C GLN A 743 -24.36 4.63 -2.70
N ASN A 744 -25.05 5.37 -3.58
CA ASN A 744 -26.49 5.29 -3.79
C ASN A 744 -27.29 5.41 -2.49
N LEU A 745 -26.77 6.15 -1.51
CA LEU A 745 -27.46 6.42 -0.24
C LEU A 745 -28.27 7.72 -0.35
N PRO A 746 -29.31 7.90 0.47
CA PRO A 746 -29.83 9.23 0.76
C PRO A 746 -28.73 10.19 1.23
N GLY A 747 -29.01 11.49 1.26
CA GLY A 747 -28.04 12.44 1.83
C GLY A 747 -27.75 12.11 3.30
N TYR A 748 -26.47 12.12 3.68
CA TYR A 748 -26.02 11.69 5.00
C TYR A 748 -24.98 12.64 5.60
N VAL A 749 -24.81 12.54 6.92
CA VAL A 749 -23.73 13.18 7.67
C VAL A 749 -22.92 12.08 8.37
N ALA A 750 -21.62 12.04 8.13
CA ALA A 750 -20.67 11.23 8.88
C ALA A 750 -19.83 12.13 9.79
N ALA A 751 -19.43 11.63 10.95
CA ALA A 751 -18.57 12.35 11.87
C ALA A 751 -17.56 11.42 12.51
N ASP A 752 -16.36 11.94 12.71
CA ASP A 752 -15.21 11.27 13.29
C ASP A 752 -14.68 12.10 14.47
N LEU A 753 -14.16 11.44 15.48
CA LEU A 753 -13.57 12.06 16.67
C LEU A 753 -12.22 11.42 16.97
N GLY A 754 -11.31 12.17 17.56
CA GLY A 754 -10.03 11.62 17.98
C GLY A 754 -9.34 12.43 19.05
N ALA A 755 -8.37 11.81 19.68
CA ALA A 755 -7.44 12.45 20.60
C ALA A 755 -6.03 11.92 20.32
N ALA A 756 -5.08 12.83 20.13
CA ALA A 756 -3.66 12.52 20.03
C ALA A 756 -2.94 13.01 21.28
N VAL A 757 -2.14 12.14 21.90
CA VAL A 757 -1.34 12.43 23.09
C VAL A 757 0.13 12.33 22.71
N ASP A 758 0.83 13.46 22.78
CA ASP A 758 2.26 13.54 22.53
C ASP A 758 3.04 13.18 23.80
N PHE A 759 3.92 12.19 23.66
CA PHE A 759 4.92 11.80 24.64
C PHE A 759 6.32 12.27 24.20
N ALA A 760 7.32 12.14 25.09
CA ALA A 760 8.70 12.54 24.79
C ALA A 760 9.31 11.86 23.55
N HIS A 761 8.84 10.66 23.19
CA HIS A 761 9.41 9.84 22.12
C HIS A 761 8.38 9.33 21.11
N GLY A 762 7.15 9.84 21.14
CA GLY A 762 6.11 9.38 20.23
C GLY A 762 4.74 9.99 20.49
N THR A 763 3.77 9.63 19.66
CA THR A 763 2.39 10.11 19.75
C THR A 763 1.44 8.91 19.75
N LEU A 764 0.51 8.86 20.70
CA LEU A 764 -0.61 7.93 20.69
C LEU A 764 -1.87 8.66 20.23
N THR A 765 -2.44 8.21 19.12
CA THR A 765 -3.72 8.69 18.62
C THR A 765 -4.79 7.63 18.85
N VAL A 766 -5.91 8.04 19.45
CA VAL A 766 -7.15 7.25 19.50
C VAL A 766 -8.13 7.96 18.60
N ALA A 767 -8.63 7.29 17.57
CA ALA A 767 -9.60 7.86 16.64
C ALA A 767 -10.80 6.93 16.48
N GLU A 768 -11.99 7.52 16.47
CA GLU A 768 -13.26 6.88 16.24
C GLU A 768 -13.88 7.44 14.97
N SER A 769 -14.12 6.60 13.97
CA SER A 769 -14.75 6.98 12.71
C SER A 769 -16.22 6.57 12.68
N ASN A 770 -17.04 7.32 11.94
CA ASN A 770 -18.49 7.17 11.85
C ASN A 770 -19.15 6.96 13.23
N ILE A 771 -18.96 7.93 14.14
CA ILE A 771 -19.38 7.82 15.56
C ILE A 771 -20.88 7.55 15.74
N PHE A 772 -21.69 7.96 14.76
CA PHE A 772 -23.14 7.75 14.76
C PHE A 772 -23.57 6.43 14.11
N ASN A 773 -22.63 5.67 13.55
CA ASN A 773 -22.88 4.44 12.81
C ASN A 773 -23.96 4.64 11.73
N LYS A 774 -23.95 5.81 11.07
CA LYS A 774 -24.96 6.18 10.06
C LYS A 774 -24.74 5.34 8.81
N ASP A 775 -25.84 4.77 8.29
CA ASP A 775 -25.86 3.94 7.06
C ASP A 775 -24.79 2.84 7.02
N ALA A 776 -24.45 2.31 8.20
CA ALA A 776 -23.48 1.27 8.40
C ALA A 776 -24.16 -0.10 8.45
N TYR A 777 -23.95 -0.90 7.42
CA TYR A 777 -24.48 -2.25 7.28
C TYR A 777 -23.36 -3.19 6.81
N ALA A 778 -23.50 -4.48 7.09
CA ALA A 778 -22.53 -5.48 6.63
C ALA A 778 -22.66 -5.79 5.13
N PHE A 779 -23.88 -5.64 4.58
CA PHE A 779 -24.18 -5.86 3.18
C PHE A 779 -24.65 -4.59 2.49
N ALA A 780 -24.28 -4.46 1.23
CA ALA A 780 -24.91 -3.59 0.26
C ALA A 780 -26.28 -4.15 -0.13
N SER A 781 -27.32 -3.33 -0.11
CA SER A 781 -28.70 -3.79 -0.27
C SER A 781 -29.56 -2.78 -1.02
N SER A 782 -30.64 -3.24 -1.64
CA SER A 782 -31.63 -2.35 -2.27
C SER A 782 -32.54 -1.64 -1.26
N SER A 783 -32.67 -2.17 -0.04
CA SER A 783 -33.59 -1.68 1.01
C SER A 783 -33.36 -0.22 1.43
N TYR A 784 -32.13 0.28 1.30
CA TYR A 784 -31.74 1.63 1.69
C TYR A 784 -31.25 2.47 0.51
N SER A 785 -31.46 1.96 -0.71
CA SER A 785 -30.97 2.60 -1.93
C SER A 785 -31.82 3.81 -2.31
N ALA A 786 -31.15 4.86 -2.76
CA ALA A 786 -31.79 5.91 -3.53
C ALA A 786 -31.88 5.43 -4.99
N GLY A 787 -33.10 5.18 -5.47
CA GLY A 787 -33.32 4.87 -6.89
C GLY A 787 -32.85 6.00 -7.79
N LEU A 788 -32.47 5.67 -9.03
CA LEU A 788 -32.05 6.65 -10.03
C LEU A 788 -33.24 7.00 -10.93
N PRO A 789 -33.57 8.29 -11.12
CA PRO A 789 -34.58 8.67 -12.09
C PRO A 789 -34.13 8.26 -13.49
N THR A 790 -35.07 7.76 -14.28
CA THR A 790 -34.86 7.38 -15.68
C THR A 790 -35.54 8.37 -16.61
N ARG A 791 -35.11 8.42 -17.87
CA ARG A 791 -35.69 9.32 -18.88
C ARG A 791 -37.21 9.14 -19.09
N GLY A 792 -37.74 7.94 -18.85
CA GLY A 792 -39.16 7.60 -18.99
C GLY A 792 -39.99 7.80 -17.72
N ASP A 793 -39.59 8.71 -16.83
CA ASP A 793 -40.25 9.03 -15.54
C ASP A 793 -40.33 7.86 -14.53
N GLY A 794 -39.63 6.76 -14.79
CA GLY A 794 -39.47 5.63 -13.86
C GLY A 794 -38.27 5.80 -12.93
N MET A 795 -38.17 4.95 -11.90
CA MET A 795 -37.01 4.86 -11.01
C MET A 795 -36.30 3.53 -11.22
N LEU A 796 -35.00 3.56 -11.55
CA LEU A 796 -34.13 2.40 -11.57
C LEU A 796 -33.72 2.07 -10.12
N SER A 797 -34.15 0.91 -9.62
CA SER A 797 -33.75 0.43 -8.30
C SER A 797 -32.24 0.16 -8.29
N THR A 798 -31.51 0.72 -7.34
CA THR A 798 -30.05 0.55 -7.23
C THR A 798 -29.67 -0.28 -6.01
N ILE A 799 -28.36 -0.47 -5.80
CA ILE A 799 -27.82 -1.14 -4.64
C ILE A 799 -27.11 -0.08 -3.80
N ALA A 800 -27.61 0.17 -2.60
CA ALA A 800 -26.97 1.07 -1.63
C ALA A 800 -25.72 0.40 -1.07
N ARG A 801 -24.61 1.13 -1.08
CA ARG A 801 -23.33 0.71 -0.52
C ARG A 801 -23.19 1.32 0.88
N PRO A 802 -23.12 0.52 1.94
CA PRO A 802 -23.05 1.05 3.29
C PRO A 802 -21.78 1.88 3.50
N LEU A 803 -21.86 2.83 4.42
CA LEU A 803 -20.68 3.46 4.97
C LEU A 803 -19.94 2.46 5.85
N SER A 804 -18.63 2.68 6.04
CA SER A 804 -17.90 1.90 7.03
C SER A 804 -18.57 2.05 8.41
N PRO A 805 -18.76 0.94 9.13
CA PRO A 805 -19.34 0.97 10.48
C PRO A 805 -18.46 1.77 11.43
N ARG A 806 -18.99 2.06 12.62
CA ARG A 806 -18.24 2.73 13.68
C ARG A 806 -16.93 1.97 13.98
N GLN A 807 -15.78 2.59 13.69
CA GLN A 807 -14.47 1.98 13.95
C GLN A 807 -13.71 2.76 15.01
N ILE A 808 -13.11 2.06 15.96
CA ILE A 808 -12.18 2.62 16.95
C ILE A 808 -10.78 2.14 16.59
N THR A 809 -9.86 3.08 16.45
CA THR A 809 -8.47 2.82 16.10
C THR A 809 -7.52 3.44 17.13
N PHE A 810 -6.43 2.74 17.39
CA PHE A 810 -5.32 3.17 18.23
C PHE A 810 -4.06 3.16 17.38
N THR A 811 -3.41 4.30 17.23
CA THR A 811 -2.17 4.47 16.47
C THR A 811 -1.08 4.96 17.38
N TYR A 812 0.05 4.27 17.44
CA TYR A 812 1.23 4.71 18.17
C TYR A 812 2.40 4.91 17.22
N THR A 813 2.94 6.13 17.20
CA THR A 813 4.07 6.52 16.36
C THR A 813 5.27 6.85 17.24
N VAL A 814 6.40 6.19 17.03
CA VAL A 814 7.69 6.48 17.67
C VAL A 814 8.63 7.08 16.63
N LYS A 815 9.29 8.19 16.96
CA LYS A 815 10.31 8.82 16.11
C LYS A 815 11.64 8.89 16.89
N VAL A 816 12.73 8.41 16.28
CA VAL A 816 14.09 8.40 16.85
C VAL A 816 15.06 9.04 15.86
N GLY A 817 16.07 9.76 16.34
CA GLY A 817 17.13 10.33 15.47
C GLY A 817 16.87 11.76 14.95
N GLY A 818 15.87 12.46 15.50
CA GLY A 818 15.64 13.89 15.20
C GLY A 818 16.81 14.78 15.65
N PRO A 819 16.93 16.01 15.10
CA PRO A 819 17.96 16.95 15.52
C PRO A 819 17.83 17.21 17.02
N VAL A 820 18.81 16.75 17.79
CA VAL A 820 18.98 17.17 19.17
C VAL A 820 19.32 18.66 19.10
N ALA A 821 18.31 19.52 19.24
CA ALA A 821 18.50 20.93 19.53
C ALA A 821 19.06 21.05 20.96
N ARG A 822 20.33 20.68 21.15
CA ARG A 822 21.13 21.24 22.23
C ARG A 822 21.79 22.46 21.66
N GLY A 823 21.37 23.63 22.12
CA GLY A 823 22.09 24.88 21.91
C GLY A 823 23.57 24.63 22.22
N TRP A 824 24.41 24.83 21.22
CA TRP A 824 25.85 24.92 21.42
C TRP A 824 26.11 26.23 22.15
N ASP A 825 26.14 26.17 23.48
CA ASP A 825 26.91 27.13 24.26
C ASP A 825 28.39 26.88 23.95
N ALA A 826 28.97 27.87 23.29
CA ALA A 826 30.37 27.90 22.92
C ALA A 826 31.23 28.21 24.15
N SER A 827 31.48 27.23 25.02
CA SER A 827 32.63 27.25 25.94
C SER A 827 32.84 25.90 26.64
N ALA A 828 33.49 24.95 25.96
CA ALA A 828 34.39 23.96 26.60
C ALA A 828 35.06 23.06 25.55
N ARG A 829 36.35 23.27 25.33
CA ARG A 829 37.32 22.18 25.08
C ARG A 829 38.06 21.95 26.40
N PRO A 830 38.74 20.81 26.67
CA PRO A 830 39.13 19.72 25.77
C PRO A 830 38.88 18.29 26.31
N GLY A 831 39.10 17.29 25.47
CA GLY A 831 39.20 15.88 25.87
C GLY A 831 39.16 14.94 24.67
N VAL A 832 40.31 14.78 24.00
CA VAL A 832 40.52 13.76 22.99
C VAL A 832 40.56 12.41 23.70
N ASP A 833 39.64 11.51 23.38
CA ASP A 833 39.90 10.08 23.47
C ASP A 833 39.30 9.36 22.26
N SER A 834 40.22 8.80 21.49
CA SER A 834 39.99 7.99 20.31
C SER A 834 39.52 6.59 20.71
N SER A 835 38.26 6.26 20.46
CA SER A 835 37.87 4.87 20.22
C SER A 835 36.73 4.83 19.19
N PHE A 836 37.11 4.51 17.96
CA PHE A 836 36.21 4.13 16.89
C PHE A 836 35.56 2.79 17.24
N SER A 837 34.23 2.77 17.41
CA SER A 837 33.44 1.55 17.55
C SER A 837 32.18 1.64 16.68
N GLY A 838 32.30 1.10 15.46
CA GLY A 838 31.33 0.22 14.79
C GLY A 838 29.88 0.70 14.59
N GLY A 839 29.50 0.88 13.33
CA GLY A 839 28.17 1.32 12.88
C GLY A 839 27.00 0.42 13.30
N GLY A 840 25.89 1.06 13.66
CA GLY A 840 24.61 0.43 13.96
C GLY A 840 23.69 0.41 12.75
N GLY A 841 23.52 -0.75 12.13
CA GLY A 841 22.36 -1.06 11.27
C GLY A 841 21.21 -1.69 12.09
N PRO A 842 20.01 -1.81 11.53
CA PRO A 842 18.83 -2.30 12.24
C PRO A 842 19.02 -3.76 12.70
N ARG A 843 18.67 -3.99 13.97
CA ARG A 843 18.85 -5.27 14.65
C ARG A 843 17.75 -6.24 14.22
N SER A 844 18.06 -7.13 13.28
CA SER A 844 17.33 -8.39 13.02
C SER A 844 16.87 -9.06 14.34
N PHE A 845 15.80 -9.85 14.36
CA PHE A 845 15.41 -10.69 15.53
C PHE A 845 16.62 -11.42 16.15
N MET A 846 17.57 -11.83 15.32
CA MET A 846 18.82 -12.47 15.74
C MET A 846 19.81 -11.54 16.46
N ALA A 847 19.69 -10.22 16.34
CA ALA A 847 20.55 -9.21 16.95
C ALA A 847 20.04 -8.71 18.32
N ALA A 848 18.86 -9.15 18.74
CA ALA A 848 18.41 -9.06 20.14
C ALA A 848 18.94 -10.21 21.02
N LEU A 849 19.56 -11.23 20.42
CA LEU A 849 20.18 -12.34 21.15
C LEU A 849 21.52 -11.91 21.73
N ALA A 850 21.83 -12.38 22.94
CA ALA A 850 23.08 -12.07 23.62
C ALA A 850 24.29 -12.67 22.86
N PRO A 851 25.46 -12.04 22.85
CA PRO A 851 26.68 -12.68 22.35
C PRO A 851 27.03 -13.93 23.17
N TYR A 852 27.97 -14.76 22.69
CA TYR A 852 28.48 -15.89 23.49
C TYR A 852 29.01 -15.39 24.84
N PRO A 853 28.66 -16.06 25.96
CA PRO A 853 29.12 -15.67 27.27
C PRO A 853 30.60 -16.03 27.42
N ALA A 854 31.34 -15.23 28.18
CA ALA A 854 32.77 -15.47 28.45
C ALA A 854 33.01 -16.65 29.42
N SER A 855 31.97 -17.08 30.15
CA SER A 855 31.98 -18.21 31.06
C SER A 855 30.69 -19.01 30.94
N GLN A 856 30.71 -20.25 31.42
CA GLN A 856 29.56 -21.15 31.40
C GLN A 856 28.33 -20.51 32.08
N PRO A 857 27.17 -20.43 31.41
CA PRO A 857 25.95 -19.95 32.04
C PRO A 857 25.54 -20.83 33.22
N ALA A 858 25.17 -20.23 34.35
CA ALA A 858 24.75 -20.96 35.54
C ALA A 858 23.43 -21.74 35.34
N ALA A 859 22.55 -21.26 34.45
CA ALA A 859 21.26 -21.88 34.19
C ALA A 859 20.86 -21.77 32.69
N PRO A 860 21.51 -22.53 31.79
CA PRO A 860 21.34 -22.37 30.34
C PRO A 860 19.95 -22.79 29.81
N PHE A 861 19.12 -23.41 30.66
CA PHE A 861 17.76 -23.83 30.34
C PHE A 861 16.71 -23.17 31.27
N ALA A 862 17.07 -22.17 32.06
CA ALA A 862 16.06 -21.42 32.82
C ALA A 862 15.21 -20.57 31.87
N VAL A 863 13.93 -20.43 32.19
CA VAL A 863 13.07 -19.44 31.52
C VAL A 863 13.58 -18.05 31.91
N ASP A 864 14.02 -17.28 30.93
CA ASP A 864 14.47 -15.92 31.11
C ASP A 864 13.28 -14.96 30.98
N SER A 865 12.56 -14.79 32.08
CA SER A 865 11.44 -13.86 32.19
C SER A 865 11.86 -12.39 32.08
N THR A 866 13.17 -12.10 32.09
CA THR A 866 13.69 -10.73 31.92
C THR A 866 13.78 -10.30 30.46
N LYS A 867 13.67 -11.25 29.51
CA LYS A 867 13.62 -10.94 28.08
C LYS A 867 12.31 -10.23 27.73
N PRO A 868 12.35 -9.10 27.00
CA PRO A 868 11.14 -8.38 26.58
C PRO A 868 10.13 -9.21 25.79
N GLY A 869 10.57 -10.28 25.12
CA GLY A 869 9.69 -11.21 24.40
C GLY A 869 9.05 -12.31 25.27
N CYS A 870 9.52 -12.53 26.50
CA CYS A 870 9.07 -13.64 27.34
C CYS A 870 7.83 -13.28 28.15
N THR A 871 6.66 -13.35 27.51
CA THR A 871 5.37 -13.18 28.22
C THR A 871 5.09 -14.35 29.16
N PRO A 872 4.23 -14.22 30.20
CA PRO A 872 3.87 -15.32 31.09
C PRO A 872 3.32 -16.56 30.36
N ASP A 873 2.62 -16.37 29.25
CA ASP A 873 2.13 -17.46 28.41
C ASP A 873 3.25 -18.13 27.62
N ALA A 874 4.17 -17.34 27.05
CA ALA A 874 5.37 -17.87 26.40
C ALA A 874 6.26 -18.61 27.41
N ALA A 875 6.39 -18.11 28.64
CA ALA A 875 7.11 -18.74 29.74
C ALA A 875 6.50 -20.10 30.10
N ARG A 876 5.17 -20.16 30.26
CA ARG A 876 4.44 -21.42 30.51
C ARG A 876 4.60 -22.43 29.36
N ALA A 877 4.59 -21.96 28.12
CA ALA A 877 4.76 -22.80 26.94
C ALA A 877 6.22 -23.28 26.75
N ALA A 878 7.20 -22.45 27.07
CA ALA A 878 8.62 -22.75 26.92
C ALA A 878 9.16 -23.62 28.06
N ALA A 879 8.65 -23.48 29.28
CA ALA A 879 9.09 -24.22 30.46
C ALA A 879 9.17 -25.75 30.28
N PRO A 880 8.14 -26.47 29.79
CA PRO A 880 8.24 -27.93 29.60
C PRO A 880 9.29 -28.32 28.55
N THR A 881 9.46 -27.49 27.52
CA THR A 881 10.45 -27.71 26.46
C THR A 881 11.88 -27.56 27.01
N LEU A 882 12.14 -26.47 27.73
CA LEU A 882 13.43 -26.20 28.36
C LEU A 882 13.77 -27.23 29.45
N ALA A 883 12.79 -27.66 30.24
CA ALA A 883 12.97 -28.74 31.21
C ALA A 883 13.34 -30.07 30.55
N ALA A 884 12.71 -30.43 29.43
CA ALA A 884 13.04 -31.62 28.67
C ALA A 884 14.44 -31.55 28.04
N MET A 885 14.83 -30.38 27.51
CA MET A 885 16.20 -30.15 27.00
C MET A 885 17.24 -30.28 28.12
N LYS A 886 16.96 -29.69 29.29
CA LYS A 886 17.82 -29.80 30.48
C LYS A 886 18.02 -31.25 30.90
N ALA A 887 16.93 -31.99 31.08
CA ALA A 887 16.99 -33.39 31.50
C ALA A 887 17.82 -34.26 30.53
N TYR A 888 17.72 -34.01 29.23
CA TYR A 888 18.53 -34.73 28.25
C TYR A 888 20.01 -34.32 28.30
N ALA A 889 20.31 -33.02 28.43
CA ALA A 889 21.68 -32.56 28.60
C ALA A 889 22.34 -33.14 29.86
N GLU A 890 21.63 -33.18 30.98
CA GLU A 890 22.12 -33.79 32.23
C GLU A 890 22.40 -35.28 32.08
N LYS A 891 21.57 -36.01 31.33
CA LYS A 891 21.81 -37.42 31.01
C LYS A 891 23.05 -37.62 30.14
N VAL A 892 23.30 -36.71 29.20
CA VAL A 892 24.52 -36.71 28.39
C VAL A 892 25.75 -36.42 29.25
N GLU A 893 25.65 -35.44 30.15
CA GLU A 893 26.72 -35.10 31.08
C GLU A 893 27.09 -36.28 31.99
N ALA A 894 26.08 -36.95 32.57
CA ALA A 894 26.26 -38.12 33.42
C ALA A 894 26.89 -39.33 32.71
N SER A 895 26.89 -39.35 31.37
CA SER A 895 27.49 -40.44 30.58
C SER A 895 28.99 -40.29 30.33
N LYS A 896 29.59 -39.15 30.73
CA LYS A 896 31.02 -38.91 30.60
C LYS A 896 31.81 -39.91 31.45
N ASN A 897 32.80 -40.56 30.85
CA ASN A 897 33.73 -41.46 31.54
C ASN A 897 35.18 -41.01 31.33
N ALA A 898 36.15 -41.78 31.83
CA ALA A 898 37.57 -41.47 31.70
C ALA A 898 38.07 -41.36 30.24
N ALA A 899 37.35 -41.96 29.28
CA ALA A 899 37.64 -41.88 27.85
C ALA A 899 36.91 -40.71 27.14
N GLY A 900 36.22 -39.84 27.89
CA GLY A 900 35.46 -38.70 27.37
C GLY A 900 33.96 -38.97 27.28
N TYR A 901 33.27 -38.25 26.39
CA TYR A 901 31.85 -38.49 26.11
C TYR A 901 31.68 -39.69 25.16
N PRO A 902 30.59 -40.48 25.30
CA PRO A 902 30.37 -41.65 24.45
C PRO A 902 30.21 -41.24 22.97
N LYS A 903 30.73 -42.06 22.05
CA LYS A 903 30.58 -41.81 20.59
C LYS A 903 29.12 -41.87 20.12
N THR A 904 28.24 -42.46 20.91
CA THR A 904 26.80 -42.60 20.64
C THR A 904 26.00 -41.99 21.79
N PRO A 905 24.80 -41.45 21.55
CA PRO A 905 23.98 -40.83 22.60
C PRO A 905 23.65 -41.84 23.71
N PRO A 906 23.64 -41.41 24.99
CA PRO A 906 23.34 -42.29 26.13
C PRO A 906 21.83 -42.58 26.22
N GLY A 907 21.40 -43.59 25.47
CA GLY A 907 20.02 -44.06 25.40
C GLY A 907 19.12 -43.28 24.44
N PRO A 908 17.84 -43.67 24.33
CA PRO A 908 16.90 -43.02 23.42
C PRO A 908 16.71 -41.55 23.79
N VAL A 909 16.63 -40.71 22.76
CA VAL A 909 16.35 -39.27 22.89
C VAL A 909 14.92 -39.11 23.43
N PRO A 910 14.69 -38.43 24.56
CA PRO A 910 13.35 -38.18 25.06
C PRO A 910 12.60 -37.27 24.09
N GLY A 911 11.28 -37.45 23.98
CA GLY A 911 10.44 -36.56 23.18
C GLY A 911 10.47 -35.15 23.77
N ILE A 912 11.16 -34.22 23.09
CA ILE A 912 11.16 -32.81 23.46
C ILE A 912 10.00 -32.13 22.74
N PRO A 913 9.08 -31.46 23.47
CA PRO A 913 7.96 -30.77 22.84
C PRO A 913 8.44 -29.82 21.74
N SER A 914 7.93 -29.98 20.52
CA SER A 914 8.25 -29.15 19.36
C SER A 914 9.72 -29.17 18.89
N PHE A 915 10.57 -30.08 19.35
CA PHE A 915 11.96 -30.19 18.87
C PHE A 915 12.42 -31.64 18.69
N SER A 916 13.17 -31.91 17.63
CA SER A 916 14.01 -33.12 17.54
C SER A 916 15.44 -32.80 17.95
N VAL A 917 16.13 -33.74 18.60
CA VAL A 917 17.50 -33.56 19.09
C VAL A 917 18.47 -34.45 18.34
N SER A 918 19.61 -33.91 17.91
CA SER A 918 20.76 -34.71 17.47
C SER A 918 21.96 -34.49 18.39
N TYR A 919 22.64 -35.58 18.72
CA TYR A 919 23.81 -35.61 19.59
C TYR A 919 25.11 -35.63 18.75
N HIS A 920 26.04 -34.74 19.08
CA HIS A 920 27.32 -34.59 18.41
C HIS A 920 28.47 -34.70 19.43
N PRO A 921 29.20 -35.83 19.49
CA PRO A 921 30.31 -35.99 20.41
C PRO A 921 31.52 -35.16 19.98
N SER A 922 32.27 -34.63 20.93
CA SER A 922 33.59 -34.02 20.75
C SER A 922 34.56 -34.61 21.79
N GLN A 923 35.86 -34.50 21.58
CA GLN A 923 36.87 -35.18 22.42
C GLN A 923 36.72 -34.85 23.91
N ASN A 924 36.46 -33.58 24.25
CA ASN A 924 36.36 -33.10 25.63
C ASN A 924 35.00 -32.47 25.97
N THR A 925 34.02 -32.49 25.05
CA THR A 925 32.69 -31.88 25.22
C THR A 925 31.66 -32.57 24.31
N TYR A 926 30.42 -32.10 24.31
CA TYR A 926 29.41 -32.49 23.33
C TYR A 926 28.62 -31.27 22.87
N ALA A 927 27.91 -31.45 21.77
CA ALA A 927 26.86 -30.54 21.36
C ALA A 927 25.54 -31.28 21.14
N LEU A 928 24.45 -30.61 21.47
CA LEU A 928 23.10 -31.00 21.09
C LEU A 928 22.58 -30.01 20.05
N THR A 929 21.95 -30.49 18.99
CA THR A 929 21.26 -29.63 18.03
C THR A 929 19.77 -29.87 18.12
N PHE A 930 18.99 -28.80 18.24
CA PHE A 930 17.55 -28.81 18.39
C PHE A 930 16.93 -28.27 17.11
N SER A 931 16.25 -29.15 16.37
CA SER A 931 15.51 -28.79 15.16
C SER A 931 14.03 -28.62 15.48
N PRO A 932 13.43 -27.43 15.26
CA PRO A 932 12.04 -27.18 15.63
C PRO A 932 11.10 -28.00 14.76
N LEU A 933 10.21 -28.80 15.35
CA LEU A 933 9.17 -29.56 14.66
C LEU A 933 7.98 -28.67 14.24
N THR A 934 7.78 -27.51 14.88
CA THR A 934 6.73 -26.53 14.57
C THR A 934 7.24 -25.10 14.74
N MET A 935 6.73 -24.15 13.92
CA MET A 935 7.11 -22.73 14.02
C MET A 935 6.56 -22.05 15.28
N SER A 936 5.37 -22.46 15.74
CA SER A 936 4.75 -21.95 16.96
C SER A 936 5.59 -22.29 18.20
N GLY A 937 6.11 -23.52 18.27
CA GLY A 937 7.02 -23.95 19.34
C GLY A 937 8.33 -23.18 19.35
N LEU A 938 8.93 -22.93 18.18
CA LEU A 938 10.18 -22.16 18.08
C LEU A 938 10.02 -20.71 18.56
N ARG A 939 8.96 -20.01 18.15
CA ARG A 939 8.76 -18.60 18.52
C ARG A 939 8.60 -18.41 20.03
N GLY A 940 7.75 -19.23 20.66
CA GLY A 940 7.56 -19.21 22.12
C GLY A 940 8.84 -19.58 22.88
N PHE A 941 9.60 -20.54 22.34
CA PHE A 941 10.88 -20.96 22.91
C PHE A 941 11.93 -19.85 22.87
N VAL A 942 12.25 -19.28 21.69
CA VAL A 942 13.35 -18.30 21.56
C VAL A 942 13.05 -17.00 22.31
N ALA A 943 11.77 -16.66 22.45
CA ALA A 943 11.33 -15.50 23.23
C ALA A 943 11.71 -15.59 24.72
N CYS A 944 11.76 -16.82 25.26
CA CYS A 944 11.97 -17.08 26.69
C CYS A 944 13.26 -17.82 27.04
N ALA A 945 13.92 -18.48 26.09
CA ALA A 945 15.16 -19.21 26.32
C ALA A 945 16.37 -18.26 26.27
N PRO A 946 17.39 -18.43 27.12
CA PRO A 946 18.65 -17.68 27.05
C PRO A 946 19.51 -18.17 25.88
N VAL A 947 19.09 -17.83 24.65
CA VAL A 947 19.81 -18.15 23.42
C VAL A 947 20.87 -17.09 23.12
N HIS A 948 22.09 -17.56 22.87
CA HIS A 948 23.24 -16.75 22.46
C HIS A 948 23.44 -16.80 20.95
N VAL A 949 24.10 -15.79 20.38
CA VAL A 949 24.40 -15.72 18.95
C VAL A 949 25.85 -15.29 18.74
N GLY A 950 26.53 -15.89 17.77
CA GLY A 950 27.86 -15.49 17.36
C GLY A 950 28.13 -15.76 15.89
N ARG A 951 29.24 -15.23 15.38
CA ARG A 951 29.69 -15.48 14.01
C ARG A 951 30.40 -16.83 13.91
N LEU A 952 30.56 -17.33 12.69
CA LEU A 952 31.28 -18.57 12.41
C LEU A 952 32.69 -18.58 13.02
N GLU A 953 33.43 -17.48 12.89
CA GLU A 953 34.80 -17.37 13.37
C GLU A 953 34.87 -17.42 14.91
N GLN A 954 33.89 -16.81 15.59
CA GLN A 954 33.78 -16.84 17.05
C GLN A 954 33.45 -18.25 17.56
N ALA A 955 32.57 -18.96 16.86
CA ALA A 955 32.23 -20.34 17.21
C ALA A 955 33.44 -21.27 17.03
N GLN A 956 34.19 -21.09 15.93
CA GLN A 956 35.43 -21.84 15.67
C GLN A 956 36.52 -21.54 16.71
N ALA A 957 36.70 -20.28 17.10
CA ALA A 957 37.68 -19.86 18.11
C ALA A 957 37.39 -20.47 19.50
N MET A 958 36.11 -20.68 19.83
CA MET A 958 35.69 -21.35 21.06
C MET A 958 35.55 -22.87 20.92
N HIS A 959 35.99 -23.45 19.78
CA HIS A 959 35.84 -24.87 19.45
C HIS A 959 34.40 -25.41 19.58
N LEU A 960 33.40 -24.56 19.29
CA LEU A 960 31.99 -24.93 19.32
C LEU A 960 31.62 -25.77 18.10
N TYR A 961 30.62 -26.63 18.27
CA TYR A 961 30.02 -27.33 17.15
C TYR A 961 29.30 -26.31 16.24
N VAL A 962 29.60 -26.35 14.95
CA VAL A 962 28.95 -25.51 13.96
C VAL A 962 28.01 -26.41 13.15
N PRO A 963 26.69 -26.32 13.35
CA PRO A 963 25.75 -27.12 12.57
C PRO A 963 25.82 -26.72 11.10
N GLN A 964 25.61 -27.69 10.21
CA GLN A 964 25.59 -27.42 8.76
C GLN A 964 24.28 -26.72 8.42
N SER A 965 24.30 -25.41 8.12
CA SER A 965 23.05 -24.71 7.81
C SER A 965 22.47 -25.18 6.47
N SER A 966 21.16 -25.39 6.45
CA SER A 966 20.43 -25.57 5.19
C SER A 966 20.00 -24.21 4.65
N SER A 967 19.79 -24.11 3.33
CA SER A 967 19.32 -22.89 2.64
C SER A 967 18.05 -22.30 3.26
N PHE A 968 17.21 -23.15 3.85
CA PHE A 968 15.87 -22.82 4.35
C PHE A 968 15.85 -22.49 5.85
N PHE A 969 16.82 -22.97 6.62
CA PHE A 969 16.95 -22.68 8.06
C PHE A 969 18.39 -22.28 8.38
N ARG A 970 18.64 -20.96 8.38
CA ARG A 970 19.99 -20.37 8.48
C ARG A 970 20.56 -20.31 9.91
N ALA A 971 19.83 -20.86 10.89
CA ALA A 971 20.06 -20.61 12.31
C ALA A 971 19.63 -21.79 13.20
N PRO A 972 20.20 -23.01 13.01
CA PRO A 972 19.92 -24.14 13.89
C PRO A 972 20.32 -23.81 15.34
N LEU A 973 19.45 -24.16 16.27
CA LEU A 973 19.67 -23.98 17.70
C LEU A 973 20.56 -25.11 18.22
N ALA A 974 21.73 -24.78 18.73
CA ALA A 974 22.66 -25.72 19.33
C ALA A 974 22.77 -25.49 20.84
N TYR A 975 23.31 -26.47 21.55
CA TYR A 975 23.67 -26.38 22.97
C TYR A 975 25.02 -27.04 23.21
N THR A 976 25.84 -26.42 24.06
CA THR A 976 27.00 -27.06 24.67
C THR A 976 27.15 -26.54 26.10
N PRO A 977 27.68 -27.33 27.04
CA PRO A 977 27.85 -26.88 28.43
C PRO A 977 28.58 -25.54 28.56
N ALA A 978 29.58 -25.27 27.73
CA ALA A 978 30.41 -24.07 27.83
C ALA A 978 29.69 -22.74 27.50
N VAL A 979 28.67 -22.77 26.63
CA VAL A 979 28.04 -21.55 26.05
C VAL A 979 26.53 -21.52 26.31
N GLY A 980 25.94 -22.64 26.74
CA GLY A 980 24.49 -22.76 26.84
C GLY A 980 23.85 -22.97 25.46
N LEU A 981 22.64 -22.45 25.27
CA LEU A 981 21.92 -22.47 23.99
C LEU A 981 22.49 -21.41 23.05
N TYR A 982 22.86 -21.77 21.82
CA TYR A 982 23.48 -20.83 20.89
C TYR A 982 23.09 -21.05 19.43
N ILE A 983 23.29 -20.01 18.62
CA ILE A 983 23.14 -20.03 17.16
C ILE A 983 24.39 -19.44 16.51
N VAL A 984 24.93 -20.14 15.52
CA VAL A 984 26.06 -19.68 14.70
C VAL A 984 25.53 -19.00 13.44
N ARG A 985 25.85 -17.72 13.22
CA ARG A 985 25.54 -17.02 11.97
C ARG A 985 26.54 -17.42 10.89
N GLN A 986 26.05 -18.04 9.82
CA GLN A 986 26.83 -18.35 8.63
C GLN A 986 26.48 -17.35 7.50
N PRO A 987 27.47 -16.70 6.85
CA PRO A 987 27.20 -15.85 5.70
C PRO A 987 26.64 -16.66 4.54
N PRO A 988 25.75 -16.11 3.70
CA PRO A 988 25.27 -16.79 2.51
C PRO A 988 26.45 -17.08 1.57
N VAL A 989 26.65 -18.34 1.20
CA VAL A 989 27.64 -18.73 0.20
C VAL A 989 27.10 -18.35 -1.18
N ALA A 990 27.61 -17.26 -1.76
CA ALA A 990 27.20 -16.80 -3.08
C ALA A 990 27.55 -17.84 -4.15
N GLY A 991 26.60 -18.11 -5.08
CA GLY A 991 26.85 -18.93 -6.28
C GLY A 991 26.59 -20.44 -6.16
N GLN A 992 26.11 -20.96 -5.02
CA GLN A 992 25.66 -22.35 -4.95
C GLN A 992 24.13 -22.44 -4.98
N GLU A 993 23.56 -22.99 -6.06
CA GLU A 993 22.17 -23.48 -6.06
C GLU A 993 22.05 -24.63 -5.06
N GLN A 994 21.41 -24.35 -3.92
CA GLN A 994 21.56 -25.16 -2.70
C GLN A 994 20.73 -26.46 -2.67
N PHE A 995 19.94 -26.74 -3.71
CA PHE A 995 19.22 -28.00 -3.87
C PHE A 995 19.18 -28.44 -5.33
N ARG A 996 19.15 -29.76 -5.55
CA ARG A 996 19.17 -30.35 -6.90
C ARG A 996 17.76 -30.84 -7.22
N VAL A 997 17.08 -30.13 -8.11
CA VAL A 997 15.81 -30.61 -8.66
C VAL A 997 16.09 -31.47 -9.88
N TYR A 998 15.47 -32.65 -9.95
CA TYR A 998 15.59 -33.53 -11.11
C TYR A 998 14.57 -33.12 -12.17
N ARG A 999 14.84 -33.37 -13.44
CA ARG A 999 13.76 -33.31 -14.44
C ARG A 999 12.73 -34.40 -14.15
N LEU A 1000 11.46 -34.15 -14.51
CA LEU A 1000 10.43 -35.18 -14.45
C LEU A 1000 10.91 -36.46 -15.17
N PRO A 1001 10.82 -37.64 -14.52
CA PRO A 1001 11.30 -38.86 -15.12
C PRO A 1001 10.33 -39.34 -16.21
N THR A 1002 10.87 -39.83 -17.33
CA THR A 1002 10.08 -40.47 -18.40
C THR A 1002 9.75 -41.92 -18.09
N THR A 1003 10.43 -42.53 -17.10
CA THR A 1003 10.19 -43.89 -16.60
C THR A 1003 10.05 -43.88 -15.09
N ALA A 1004 9.09 -44.63 -14.56
CA ALA A 1004 8.83 -44.70 -13.12
C ALA A 1004 10.11 -44.99 -12.31
N PRO A 1005 10.45 -44.16 -11.30
CA PRO A 1005 11.63 -44.42 -10.47
C PRO A 1005 11.45 -45.74 -9.72
N ALA A 1006 12.41 -46.66 -9.82
CA ALA A 1006 12.33 -47.98 -9.16
C ALA A 1006 12.20 -47.90 -7.62
N LYS A 1007 12.69 -46.81 -7.01
CA LYS A 1007 12.65 -46.56 -5.57
C LYS A 1007 12.34 -45.08 -5.29
N PRO A 1008 11.09 -44.63 -5.47
CA PRO A 1008 10.75 -43.21 -5.52
C PRO A 1008 10.83 -42.49 -4.16
N LEU A 1009 10.89 -43.25 -3.06
CA LEU A 1009 10.99 -42.75 -1.69
C LEU A 1009 12.33 -43.10 -1.02
N GLN A 1010 13.35 -43.48 -1.79
CA GLN A 1010 14.66 -43.79 -1.24
C GLN A 1010 15.44 -42.50 -0.91
N ILE A 1011 16.13 -42.49 0.23
CA ILE A 1011 17.10 -41.46 0.56
C ILE A 1011 18.31 -41.56 -0.37
N LEU A 1012 18.64 -40.45 -1.02
CA LEU A 1012 19.81 -40.33 -1.86
C LEU A 1012 21.08 -40.15 -1.01
N ALA A 1013 22.13 -40.86 -1.40
CA ALA A 1013 23.49 -40.59 -0.92
C ALA A 1013 24.00 -39.31 -1.60
N SER A 1014 23.60 -38.16 -1.06
CA SER A 1014 23.97 -36.82 -1.53
C SER A 1014 24.77 -36.12 -0.45
N ASP A 1015 25.80 -35.36 -0.86
CA ASP A 1015 26.55 -34.43 0.00
C ASP A 1015 25.65 -33.35 0.61
N ARG A 1016 24.55 -33.01 -0.08
CA ARG A 1016 23.51 -32.10 0.39
C ARG A 1016 22.55 -32.74 1.41
N CYS A 1017 22.47 -34.08 1.43
CA CYS A 1017 21.73 -34.81 2.46
C CYS A 1017 22.60 -34.98 3.71
N THR A 1018 22.72 -33.88 4.45
CA THR A 1018 23.52 -33.80 5.66
C THR A 1018 23.06 -34.83 6.69
N SER A 1019 23.96 -35.17 7.62
CA SER A 1019 23.66 -36.06 8.75
C SER A 1019 22.50 -35.55 9.62
N GLU A 1020 22.21 -34.25 9.60
CA GLU A 1020 21.10 -33.62 10.32
C GLU A 1020 19.76 -33.78 9.57
N LEU A 1021 19.75 -33.66 8.24
CA LEU A 1021 18.51 -33.77 7.44
C LEU A 1021 18.13 -35.23 7.18
N ARG A 1022 19.11 -36.14 7.16
CA ARG A 1022 18.92 -37.55 6.81
C ARG A 1022 17.91 -38.29 7.71
N PRO A 1023 17.94 -38.17 9.06
CA PRO A 1023 16.96 -38.83 9.92
C PRO A 1023 15.54 -38.31 9.71
N VAL A 1024 15.38 -36.98 9.49
CA VAL A 1024 14.08 -36.34 9.24
C VAL A 1024 13.50 -36.83 7.92
N ALA A 1025 14.30 -36.82 6.85
CA ALA A 1025 13.90 -37.36 5.55
C ALA A 1025 13.57 -38.86 5.62
N ALA A 1026 14.38 -39.65 6.35
CA ALA A 1026 14.12 -41.08 6.54
C ALA A 1026 12.76 -41.34 7.18
N GLN A 1027 12.45 -40.61 8.25
CA GLN A 1027 11.19 -40.75 8.97
C GLN A 1027 9.99 -40.37 8.10
N LEU A 1028 10.08 -39.22 7.40
CA LEU A 1028 9.01 -38.73 6.53
C LEU A 1028 8.77 -39.65 5.34
N LEU A 1029 9.84 -40.12 4.68
CA LEU A 1029 9.73 -41.03 3.54
C LEU A 1029 9.21 -42.42 3.96
N ALA A 1030 9.62 -42.93 5.13
CA ALA A 1030 9.14 -44.20 5.66
C ALA A 1030 7.68 -44.15 6.14
N SER A 1031 7.23 -43.03 6.72
CA SER A 1031 5.80 -42.87 7.07
C SER A 1031 4.94 -42.75 5.82
N LEU A 1032 5.40 -41.98 4.83
CA LEU A 1032 4.72 -41.83 3.54
C LEU A 1032 4.67 -43.16 2.76
N GLY A 1033 5.76 -43.93 2.75
CA GLY A 1033 5.80 -45.23 2.06
C GLY A 1033 4.81 -46.24 2.65
N ARG A 1034 4.68 -46.31 3.98
CA ARG A 1034 3.68 -47.15 4.64
C ARG A 1034 2.26 -46.72 4.27
N TYR A 1035 1.98 -45.42 4.31
CA TYR A 1035 0.70 -44.87 3.91
C TYR A 1035 0.36 -45.22 2.46
N LEU A 1036 1.26 -44.96 1.52
CA LEU A 1036 1.03 -45.24 0.09
C LEU A 1036 0.84 -46.73 -0.19
N SER A 1037 1.53 -47.61 0.55
CA SER A 1037 1.35 -49.06 0.44
C SER A 1037 0.00 -49.57 0.96
N SER A 1038 -0.64 -48.84 1.90
CA SER A 1038 -1.95 -49.21 2.46
C SER A 1038 -3.13 -48.61 1.70
N GLN A 1039 -2.90 -47.75 0.70
CA GLN A 1039 -3.95 -47.06 -0.06
C GLN A 1039 -4.71 -47.95 -1.06
N THR A 1040 -4.67 -49.28 -0.92
CA THR A 1040 -5.16 -50.14 -2.00
C THR A 1040 -6.67 -50.21 -2.14
N ASN A 1041 -7.54 -49.92 -1.14
CA ASN A 1041 -9.01 -50.06 -1.36
C ASN A 1041 -10.02 -49.29 -0.46
N ALA A 1042 -9.64 -48.38 0.45
CA ALA A 1042 -10.65 -47.64 1.25
C ALA A 1042 -10.21 -46.22 1.67
N PHE A 1043 -11.12 -45.24 1.49
CA PHE A 1043 -11.00 -43.87 2.00
C PHE A 1043 -12.05 -43.61 3.10
N PRO A 1044 -11.71 -42.84 4.16
CA PRO A 1044 -10.45 -42.15 4.42
C PRO A 1044 -9.45 -42.96 5.27
N ALA A 1045 -8.18 -43.06 4.82
CA ALA A 1045 -7.10 -43.62 5.63
C ALA A 1045 -6.52 -42.57 6.60
N PRO A 1046 -6.03 -42.98 7.78
CA PRO A 1046 -5.33 -42.08 8.70
C PRO A 1046 -4.12 -41.40 8.03
N GLN A 1047 -3.93 -40.11 8.29
CA GLN A 1047 -2.79 -39.34 7.77
C GLN A 1047 -1.46 -39.93 8.26
N PRO A 1048 -0.42 -40.04 7.42
CA PRO A 1048 0.88 -40.51 7.87
C PRO A 1048 1.51 -39.50 8.84
N ALA A 1049 2.19 -39.99 9.88
CA ALA A 1049 2.90 -39.12 10.81
C ALA A 1049 3.86 -38.16 10.08
N GLY A 1050 3.73 -36.86 10.35
CA GLY A 1050 4.53 -35.79 9.76
C GLY A 1050 3.99 -35.21 8.44
N TRP A 1051 2.83 -35.68 7.97
CA TRP A 1051 2.24 -35.25 6.70
C TRP A 1051 0.76 -34.90 6.83
N ILE A 1052 0.33 -33.96 6.00
CA ILE A 1052 -1.05 -33.87 5.52
C ILE A 1052 -1.02 -34.33 4.07
N VAL A 1053 -1.78 -35.36 3.77
CA VAL A 1053 -1.86 -35.99 2.44
C VAL A 1053 -3.27 -35.81 1.90
N VAL A 1054 -3.37 -35.13 0.75
CA VAL A 1054 -4.62 -34.92 0.03
C VAL A 1054 -4.54 -35.69 -1.29
N PRO A 1055 -5.38 -36.73 -1.48
CA PRO A 1055 -5.41 -37.48 -2.73
C PRO A 1055 -6.14 -36.69 -3.82
N HIS A 1056 -5.66 -36.79 -5.04
CA HIS A 1056 -6.26 -36.16 -6.21
C HIS A 1056 -6.37 -37.18 -7.36
N SER A 1057 -7.36 -37.00 -8.22
CA SER A 1057 -7.55 -37.77 -9.45
C SER A 1057 -6.94 -37.01 -10.63
N ALA A 1058 -6.34 -37.72 -11.58
CA ALA A 1058 -5.81 -37.17 -12.83
C ALA A 1058 -5.98 -38.16 -14.00
N ILE A 1059 -5.66 -37.72 -15.21
CA ILE A 1059 -5.89 -38.47 -16.46
C ILE A 1059 -5.17 -39.83 -16.45
N LYS A 1060 -3.93 -39.89 -15.93
CA LYS A 1060 -3.15 -41.15 -15.85
C LYS A 1060 -3.15 -41.80 -14.47
N GLY A 1061 -4.18 -41.54 -13.67
CA GLY A 1061 -4.38 -42.18 -12.36
C GLY A 1061 -4.38 -41.18 -11.22
N ARG A 1062 -4.00 -41.62 -10.02
CA ARG A 1062 -4.04 -40.79 -8.82
C ARG A 1062 -2.68 -40.14 -8.55
N TRP A 1063 -2.72 -38.97 -7.94
CA TRP A 1063 -1.55 -38.33 -7.36
C TRP A 1063 -1.93 -37.83 -5.96
N TRP A 1064 -0.91 -37.55 -5.15
CA TRP A 1064 -1.09 -37.08 -3.78
C TRP A 1064 -0.37 -35.76 -3.60
N GLU A 1065 -1.09 -34.77 -3.08
CA GLU A 1065 -0.50 -33.58 -2.52
C GLU A 1065 -0.01 -33.90 -1.12
N LEU A 1066 1.23 -33.53 -0.83
CA LEU A 1066 1.97 -33.88 0.36
C LEU A 1066 2.46 -32.59 1.02
N GLN A 1067 1.81 -32.22 2.12
CA GLN A 1067 2.20 -31.08 2.93
C GLN A 1067 2.94 -31.58 4.18
N PRO A 1068 4.27 -31.40 4.27
CA PRO A 1068 5.00 -31.76 5.48
C PRO A 1068 4.55 -30.85 6.63
N GLN A 1069 4.13 -31.43 7.74
CA GLN A 1069 3.67 -30.68 8.91
C GLN A 1069 4.82 -29.94 9.63
N ALA A 1070 6.05 -30.41 9.42
CA ALA A 1070 7.25 -29.85 10.02
C ALA A 1070 7.94 -28.86 9.04
N PRO A 1071 8.34 -27.65 9.49
CA PRO A 1071 8.99 -26.63 8.64
C PRO A 1071 10.28 -27.09 7.94
N GLN A 1072 11.00 -28.01 8.56
CA GLN A 1072 12.22 -28.65 8.06
C GLN A 1072 11.94 -29.85 7.13
N GLY A 1073 10.70 -30.31 7.05
CA GLY A 1073 10.32 -31.48 6.26
C GLY A 1073 10.58 -31.25 4.78
N LEU A 1074 10.12 -30.13 4.22
CA LEU A 1074 10.33 -29.78 2.82
C LEU A 1074 11.84 -29.66 2.47
N PRO A 1075 12.67 -28.90 3.23
CA PRO A 1075 14.12 -28.87 3.02
C PRO A 1075 14.81 -30.24 3.12
N ALA A 1076 14.41 -31.06 4.10
CA ALA A 1076 14.97 -32.40 4.27
C ALA A 1076 14.64 -33.27 3.04
N LEU A 1077 13.40 -33.22 2.57
CA LEU A 1077 12.94 -33.99 1.42
C LEU A 1077 13.60 -33.54 0.12
N ILE A 1078 13.71 -32.23 -0.13
CA ILE A 1078 14.36 -31.71 -1.34
C ILE A 1078 15.87 -32.02 -1.34
N SER A 1079 16.52 -32.03 -0.18
CA SER A 1079 17.96 -32.32 -0.06
C SER A 1079 18.31 -33.81 -0.03
N CYS A 1080 17.42 -34.64 0.51
CA CYS A 1080 17.66 -36.07 0.74
C CYS A 1080 16.86 -37.03 -0.14
N ALA A 1081 15.77 -36.58 -0.77
CA ALA A 1081 14.97 -37.41 -1.67
C ALA A 1081 15.18 -37.00 -3.13
N ARG A 1082 14.80 -37.88 -4.05
CA ARG A 1082 14.78 -37.55 -5.47
C ARG A 1082 13.50 -36.78 -5.80
N VAL A 1083 13.55 -35.46 -5.62
CA VAL A 1083 12.42 -34.58 -5.97
C VAL A 1083 12.60 -34.02 -7.38
N SER A 1084 11.68 -34.39 -8.27
CA SER A 1084 11.65 -33.89 -9.63
C SER A 1084 10.92 -32.53 -9.70
N ALA A 1085 11.23 -31.71 -10.68
CA ALA A 1085 10.52 -30.46 -10.95
C ALA A 1085 10.13 -30.39 -12.42
N GLY A 1086 8.91 -29.93 -12.68
CA GLY A 1086 8.40 -29.66 -14.02
C GLY A 1086 7.62 -28.35 -14.05
N SER A 1087 7.50 -27.75 -15.23
CA SER A 1087 6.51 -26.70 -15.45
C SER A 1087 5.09 -27.29 -15.34
N PRO A 1088 4.04 -26.46 -15.17
CA PRO A 1088 2.66 -26.93 -15.23
C PRO A 1088 2.39 -27.77 -16.49
N ALA A 1089 2.90 -27.32 -17.65
CA ALA A 1089 2.75 -28.02 -18.92
C ALA A 1089 3.48 -29.38 -18.95
N ASP A 1090 4.68 -29.49 -18.37
CA ASP A 1090 5.40 -30.77 -18.32
C ASP A 1090 4.68 -31.81 -17.45
N ILE A 1091 4.08 -31.36 -16.33
CA ILE A 1091 3.34 -32.22 -15.40
C ILE A 1091 2.00 -32.64 -16.02
N GLU A 1092 1.30 -31.71 -16.67
CA GLU A 1092 0.07 -31.97 -17.40
C GLU A 1092 0.29 -32.92 -18.58
N ALA A 1093 1.35 -32.72 -19.36
CA ALA A 1093 1.75 -33.63 -20.45
C ALA A 1093 2.09 -35.04 -19.92
N ALA A 1094 2.61 -35.14 -18.70
CA ALA A 1094 2.79 -36.42 -18.02
C ALA A 1094 1.46 -37.07 -17.59
N GLY A 1095 0.34 -36.33 -17.60
CA GLY A 1095 -1.00 -36.80 -17.28
C GLY A 1095 -1.41 -36.68 -15.81
N PHE A 1096 -0.73 -35.79 -15.06
CA PHE A 1096 -0.92 -35.60 -13.62
C PHE A 1096 -1.17 -34.12 -13.27
N GLY A 1097 -1.69 -33.86 -12.07
CA GLY A 1097 -1.79 -32.51 -11.49
C GLY A 1097 -0.63 -32.21 -10.53
N ALA A 1098 -0.55 -30.99 -10.03
CA ALA A 1098 0.37 -30.62 -8.96
C ALA A 1098 -0.16 -29.44 -8.14
N ALA A 1099 -0.02 -29.52 -6.83
CA ALA A 1099 -0.08 -28.36 -5.95
C ALA A 1099 1.26 -27.58 -6.01
N GLY A 1100 1.16 -26.26 -5.85
CA GLY A 1100 2.33 -25.38 -5.74
C GLY A 1100 3.05 -25.55 -4.40
N LEU A 1101 4.26 -24.97 -4.30
CA LEU A 1101 4.95 -24.87 -3.00
C LEU A 1101 4.06 -24.08 -2.01
N PRO A 1102 4.03 -24.44 -0.73
CA PRO A 1102 4.97 -25.33 -0.01
C PRO A 1102 4.70 -26.85 -0.13
N SER A 1103 3.69 -27.28 -0.88
CA SER A 1103 3.38 -28.71 -1.06
C SER A 1103 4.39 -29.42 -1.97
N LEU A 1104 4.67 -30.70 -1.66
CA LEU A 1104 5.23 -31.66 -2.61
C LEU A 1104 4.12 -32.50 -3.21
N ASN A 1105 4.40 -33.16 -4.33
CA ASN A 1105 3.46 -34.03 -5.00
C ASN A 1105 4.07 -35.41 -5.16
N PHE A 1106 3.24 -36.45 -5.19
CA PHE A 1106 3.66 -37.81 -5.44
C PHE A 1106 2.72 -38.54 -6.39
N THR A 1107 3.28 -39.31 -7.32
CA THR A 1107 2.54 -40.32 -8.09
C THR A 1107 3.48 -41.45 -8.48
N PRO A 1108 3.05 -42.72 -8.62
CA PRO A 1108 3.97 -43.82 -8.84
C PRO A 1108 4.82 -43.65 -10.12
N PRO A 1109 4.29 -43.12 -11.24
CA PRO A 1109 5.09 -42.87 -12.44
C PRO A 1109 6.14 -41.75 -12.34
N LEU A 1110 5.95 -40.75 -11.46
CA LEU A 1110 6.88 -39.61 -11.37
C LEU A 1110 7.73 -39.61 -10.09
N GLY A 1111 7.36 -40.42 -9.10
CA GLY A 1111 7.91 -40.34 -7.75
C GLY A 1111 7.51 -39.04 -7.05
N LEU A 1112 8.41 -38.47 -6.23
CA LEU A 1112 8.21 -37.14 -5.64
C LEU A 1112 8.50 -36.05 -6.67
N TYR A 1113 7.60 -35.08 -6.81
CA TYR A 1113 7.77 -33.96 -7.72
C TYR A 1113 7.18 -32.65 -7.18
N MET A 1114 7.64 -31.53 -7.73
CA MET A 1114 7.13 -30.19 -7.43
C MET A 1114 6.87 -29.42 -8.73
N MET A 1115 5.89 -28.52 -8.68
CA MET A 1115 5.61 -27.61 -9.78
C MET A 1115 6.52 -26.38 -9.70
N ARG A 1116 7.30 -26.13 -10.74
CA ARG A 1116 8.05 -24.90 -10.89
C ARG A 1116 7.11 -23.82 -11.39
N GLN A 1117 6.70 -22.89 -10.53
CA GLN A 1117 5.98 -21.69 -10.98
C GLN A 1117 6.87 -20.94 -11.96
N GLY A 1118 6.47 -20.91 -13.22
CA GLY A 1118 7.32 -20.40 -14.31
C GLY A 1118 7.67 -18.93 -14.10
N GLY A 1119 8.95 -18.63 -13.86
CA GLY A 1119 9.54 -17.43 -14.43
C GLY A 1119 9.59 -17.64 -15.94
N GLY A 1120 8.92 -16.78 -16.70
CA GLY A 1120 8.74 -16.97 -18.15
C GLY A 1120 10.01 -17.34 -18.89
N ASP A 1121 9.89 -18.28 -19.82
CA ASP A 1121 10.97 -18.73 -20.70
C ASP A 1121 11.64 -17.54 -21.40
N ARG A 1122 12.87 -17.21 -20.99
CA ARG A 1122 13.87 -16.73 -21.94
C ARG A 1122 14.35 -17.96 -22.71
N GLN A 1123 13.80 -18.20 -23.89
CA GLN A 1123 14.50 -19.04 -24.86
C GLN A 1123 15.85 -18.39 -25.20
N PRO A 1124 16.99 -19.08 -25.08
CA PRO A 1124 18.20 -18.65 -25.76
C PRO A 1124 18.00 -18.88 -27.26
N SER A 1125 18.10 -17.81 -28.05
CA SER A 1125 18.08 -17.89 -29.50
C SER A 1125 19.26 -18.73 -30.00
N THR A 1126 19.01 -19.95 -30.47
CA THR A 1126 19.99 -20.69 -31.28
C THR A 1126 19.59 -20.58 -32.74
N ARG A 1127 20.25 -19.68 -33.48
CA ARG A 1127 20.47 -19.83 -34.91
C ARG A 1127 21.88 -20.36 -35.13
N PRO A 1128 22.09 -21.45 -35.90
CA PRO A 1128 23.23 -21.54 -36.79
C PRO A 1128 22.89 -20.87 -38.14
N ILE A 1129 23.92 -20.64 -38.95
CA ILE A 1129 23.88 -20.05 -40.30
C ILE A 1129 22.71 -20.57 -41.16
#